data_AF-A0A841WXD9-F1
#
_entry.id   AF-A0A841WXD9-F1
#
_cell.length_a   1.000
_cell.length_b   1.000
_cell.length_c   1.000
_cell.angle_alpha   90.00
_cell.angle_beta   90.00
_cell.angle_gamma   90.00
#
_symmetry.space_group_name_H-M   'P 1'
#
loop_
_entity.id
_entity.type
_entity.pdbx_description
1 polymer ?
#
loop_
_entity_poly.entity_id
_entity_poly.type
_entity_poly.pdbx_seq_one_letter_code
_entity_poly.pdbx_strand_id
1 'polypeptide(L)'
;MCPVGVRTSHSTHALETGLAKIWLILVGVNQYQDEQIPCLRYSAVDCQGLGEALNAATAGFPQKDIRIYHDFAKQQPLLENISTSLKEVATASKSTDTILFYFSGHGMLEPSNREVVLCLQDTQKDNLINTGLQLQELLQLLENCPAQQQLIWLDACHSGGMTLFGARGEATKDSQLNPTQELVEILRQRAAKRKGFYALLSCDGDQQSWEFPQLKHGVFTYYLIRGLRGEAADSQGVIEADGLYRYVYHQTLAYIDKTNQQLRVINQLKKSRGENQIHPEYPSQTPKRIVEGTGEVILGIKPHETASLKHPRQALIIEGFPKSQSALALSKILNTSGYFEVNYWSVSETTPATNVRKAIQKCLLSEAFSESPSNVNIVEEIPTVFLYLRGKIQETEQGEAVFILADHIIINRSWLKKQLRRCSSQQIIILDCPQESATCVSVRDWVEELQLGLDTEQCLIAAAAPSSENQRFASSLVDTLSKGVQFPSKPTIQQSGLTAAAWITQLQIELSGSDIQLYFWLIGFQGVIEVFPGKTLFSSDTSEEKAEDIDDLSSSVGLDYTHLRDLLKAERWLEADRETTTLMLKVAGKAEKDYLDLASVENFSCSDLSTINGLWVKYSRGRFGFAVQKGIWESIRDTSGGDPVLGLMIGNDNAIASETCIDFANRVGWRLKDSWIDYSQLNVNDNAPNGQLPYFGFFEQVWRIKVLGVWEWHSAIATASWWRLCVALFSRIQSCQIN
;
A
#
# COMPACT_ATOMS: atom_id res chain seq x y z
N MET A 1 -21.27 27.04 -27.10
CA MET A 1 -21.81 26.85 -25.73
C MET A 1 -22.12 25.37 -25.59
N CYS A 2 -21.24 24.62 -24.94
CA CYS A 2 -21.45 23.20 -24.63
C CYS A 2 -22.36 23.11 -23.38
N PRO A 3 -23.20 22.08 -23.26
CA PRO A 3 -24.02 21.91 -22.08
C PRO A 3 -23.13 21.56 -20.89
N VAL A 4 -23.25 22.35 -19.83
CA VAL A 4 -22.68 22.11 -18.50
C VAL A 4 -23.16 20.73 -18.05
N GLY A 5 -22.24 19.80 -17.82
CA GLY A 5 -22.57 18.51 -17.22
C GLY A 5 -23.21 18.74 -15.86
N VAL A 6 -24.50 18.42 -15.75
CA VAL A 6 -25.26 18.56 -14.51
C VAL A 6 -24.70 17.53 -13.52
N ARG A 7 -24.11 18.01 -12.42
CA ARG A 7 -23.74 17.19 -11.25
C ARG A 7 -25.04 16.62 -10.66
N THR A 8 -25.31 15.32 -10.83
CA THR A 8 -26.63 14.73 -10.54
C THR A 8 -26.81 14.20 -9.12
N SER A 9 -25.85 14.40 -8.22
CA SER A 9 -25.98 14.04 -6.81
C SER A 9 -26.80 15.11 -6.06
N HIS A 10 -27.98 14.73 -5.54
CA HIS A 10 -28.80 15.62 -4.70
C HIS A 10 -28.01 16.12 -3.47
N SER A 11 -27.10 15.30 -2.93
CA SER A 11 -26.24 15.63 -1.79
C SER A 11 -25.21 16.70 -2.16
N THR A 12 -24.49 16.54 -3.28
CA THR A 12 -23.53 17.54 -3.77
C THR A 12 -24.22 18.87 -4.05
N HIS A 13 -25.38 18.83 -4.70
CA HIS A 13 -26.14 20.03 -5.01
C HIS A 13 -26.61 20.77 -3.75
N ALA A 14 -27.07 20.05 -2.72
CA ALA A 14 -27.48 20.66 -1.45
C ALA A 14 -26.30 21.35 -0.73
N LEU A 15 -25.11 20.76 -0.79
CA LEU A 15 -23.89 21.35 -0.24
C LEU A 15 -23.44 22.59 -1.02
N GLU A 16 -23.37 22.52 -2.35
CA GLU A 16 -22.96 23.64 -3.21
C GLU A 16 -23.92 24.83 -3.16
N THR A 17 -25.22 24.56 -3.06
CA THR A 17 -26.27 25.60 -2.93
C THR A 17 -26.40 26.18 -1.52
N GLY A 18 -25.74 25.57 -0.53
CA GLY A 18 -25.81 25.98 0.87
C GLY A 18 -27.09 25.58 1.60
N LEU A 19 -27.87 24.65 1.04
CA LEU A 19 -29.01 24.03 1.71
C LEU A 19 -28.58 23.09 2.85
N ALA A 20 -27.39 22.51 2.73
CA ALA A 20 -26.75 21.67 3.74
C ALA A 20 -25.49 22.33 4.29
N LYS A 21 -25.21 22.15 5.58
CA LYS A 21 -23.99 22.61 6.24
C LYS A 21 -23.08 21.45 6.64
N ILE A 22 -21.77 21.63 6.49
CA ILE A 22 -20.76 20.69 7.01
C ILE A 22 -20.20 21.20 8.33
N TRP A 23 -20.26 20.38 9.37
CA TRP A 23 -19.66 20.63 10.68
C TRP A 23 -18.47 19.71 10.87
N LEU A 24 -17.28 20.28 11.04
CA LEU A 24 -16.02 19.56 11.20
C LEU A 24 -15.47 19.83 12.60
N ILE A 25 -15.31 18.79 13.41
CA ILE A 25 -14.65 18.85 14.72
C ILE A 25 -13.43 17.94 14.67
N LEU A 26 -12.24 18.52 14.76
CA LEU A 26 -10.97 17.81 14.66
C LEU A 26 -10.21 17.94 15.98
N VAL A 27 -9.77 16.81 16.53
CA VAL A 27 -9.02 16.74 17.78
C VAL A 27 -7.73 15.94 17.57
N GLY A 28 -6.60 16.51 17.95
CA GLY A 28 -5.29 15.85 17.92
C GLY A 28 -4.51 16.11 19.20
N VAL A 29 -3.99 15.06 19.85
CA VAL A 29 -3.33 15.20 21.17
C VAL A 29 -1.95 14.56 21.16
N ASN A 30 -0.91 15.39 21.20
CA ASN A 30 0.48 14.96 21.34
C ASN A 30 0.91 14.87 22.81
N GLN A 31 0.61 15.89 23.61
CA GLN A 31 1.09 16.06 24.97
C GLN A 31 -0.05 15.88 25.96
N TYR A 32 0.19 15.02 26.96
CA TYR A 32 -0.75 14.73 28.04
C TYR A 32 -0.18 15.32 29.33
N GLN A 33 -1.06 15.90 30.17
CA GLN A 33 -0.67 16.45 31.47
C GLN A 33 -0.31 15.36 32.48
N ASP A 34 -0.93 14.18 32.37
CA ASP A 34 -0.60 13.02 33.17
C ASP A 34 0.63 12.30 32.58
N GLU A 35 1.73 12.30 33.33
CA GLU A 35 3.01 11.67 32.95
C GLU A 35 2.89 10.14 32.74
N GLN A 36 1.82 9.50 33.24
CA GLN A 36 1.56 8.08 33.01
C GLN A 36 1.06 7.79 31.58
N ILE A 37 0.65 8.81 30.84
CA ILE A 37 0.19 8.71 29.45
C ILE A 37 1.34 9.15 28.51
N PRO A 38 1.91 8.24 27.69
CA PRO A 38 3.05 8.58 26.84
C PRO A 38 2.71 9.68 25.81
N CYS A 39 3.62 10.61 25.57
CA CYS A 39 3.46 11.61 24.53
C CYS A 39 3.55 10.99 23.11
N LEU A 40 2.74 11.52 22.19
CA LEU A 40 2.78 11.21 20.76
C LEU A 40 3.53 12.30 19.98
N ARG A 41 3.91 12.01 18.73
CA ARG A 41 4.72 12.92 17.91
C ARG A 41 3.89 13.66 16.88
N TYR A 42 2.91 13.01 16.25
CA TYR A 42 2.28 13.53 15.05
C TYR A 42 0.79 13.78 15.16
N SER A 43 0.07 13.27 16.15
CA SER A 43 -1.39 13.50 16.31
C SER A 43 -1.85 14.97 16.20
N ALA A 44 -1.09 15.92 16.76
CA ALA A 44 -1.40 17.35 16.64
C ALA A 44 -1.16 17.89 15.22
N VAL A 45 -0.10 17.42 14.55
CA VAL A 45 0.27 17.78 13.17
C VAL A 45 -0.70 17.14 12.17
N ASP A 46 -1.11 15.90 12.44
CA ASP A 46 -2.18 15.17 11.75
C ASP A 46 -3.49 15.95 11.78
N CYS A 47 -3.91 16.41 12.97
CA CYS A 47 -5.11 17.23 13.14
C CYS A 47 -5.03 18.55 12.36
N GLN A 48 -3.89 19.25 12.44
CA GLN A 48 -3.67 20.48 11.68
C GLN A 48 -3.74 20.24 10.16
N GLY A 49 -2.94 19.30 9.65
CA GLY A 49 -2.85 19.02 8.22
C GLY A 49 -4.16 18.51 7.63
N LEU A 50 -4.91 17.70 8.38
CA LEU A 50 -6.25 17.25 7.99
C LEU A 50 -7.26 18.41 7.98
N GLY A 51 -7.19 19.31 8.96
CA GLY A 51 -8.02 20.52 8.98
C GLY A 51 -7.77 21.43 7.77
N GLU A 52 -6.49 21.61 7.39
CA GLU A 52 -6.11 22.36 6.18
C GLU A 52 -6.64 21.68 4.90
N ALA A 53 -6.48 20.36 4.79
CA ALA A 53 -6.96 19.58 3.64
C ALA A 53 -8.48 19.62 3.51
N LEU A 54 -9.21 19.44 4.61
CA LEU A 54 -10.67 19.55 4.64
C LEU A 54 -11.14 20.97 4.30
N ASN A 55 -10.46 22.00 4.80
CA ASN A 55 -10.81 23.38 4.47
C ASN A 55 -10.66 23.66 2.97
N ALA A 56 -9.58 23.15 2.35
CA ALA A 56 -9.36 23.25 0.90
C ALA A 56 -10.40 22.45 0.10
N ALA A 57 -10.63 21.18 0.47
CA ALA A 57 -11.58 20.31 -0.21
C ALA A 57 -13.03 20.83 -0.13
N THR A 58 -13.37 21.53 0.95
CA THR A 58 -14.70 22.12 1.17
C THR A 58 -14.77 23.60 0.76
N ALA A 59 -13.79 24.13 0.03
CA ALA A 59 -13.78 25.55 -0.38
C ALA A 59 -15.01 25.94 -1.24
N GLY A 60 -15.54 24.99 -2.00
CA GLY A 60 -16.75 25.16 -2.82
C GLY A 60 -18.08 25.12 -2.07
N PHE A 61 -18.08 24.87 -0.75
CA PHE A 61 -19.31 24.78 0.04
C PHE A 61 -19.51 26.05 0.88
N PRO A 62 -20.61 26.81 0.66
CA PRO A 62 -20.83 28.10 1.30
C PRO A 62 -21.16 28.00 2.80
N GLN A 63 -21.67 26.85 3.27
CA GLN A 63 -22.02 26.63 4.67
C GLN A 63 -21.11 25.56 5.29
N LYS A 64 -20.09 26.00 6.02
CA LYS A 64 -19.22 25.12 6.80
C LYS A 64 -18.78 25.74 8.12
N ASP A 65 -18.53 24.90 9.12
CA ASP A 65 -17.91 25.27 10.40
C ASP A 65 -16.80 24.28 10.73
N ILE A 66 -15.58 24.78 10.97
CA ILE A 66 -14.39 23.95 11.22
C ILE A 66 -13.81 24.35 12.58
N ARG A 67 -13.83 23.40 13.52
CA ARG A 67 -13.33 23.56 14.88
C ARG A 67 -12.16 22.60 15.08
N ILE A 68 -10.98 23.16 15.33
CA ILE A 68 -9.72 22.43 15.40
C ILE A 68 -9.13 22.58 16.80
N TYR A 69 -8.86 21.44 17.44
CA TYR A 69 -8.28 21.33 18.77
C TYR A 69 -7.00 20.50 18.70
N HIS A 70 -5.87 21.13 18.96
CA HIS A 70 -4.58 20.42 19.09
C HIS A 70 -3.60 21.22 19.95
N ASP A 71 -2.47 20.63 20.32
CA ASP A 71 -1.52 21.15 21.31
C ASP A 71 -1.04 22.59 21.06
N PHE A 72 -0.81 22.93 19.79
CA PHE A 72 -0.37 24.26 19.35
C PHE A 72 -1.48 25.12 18.74
N ALA A 73 -2.76 24.72 18.85
CA ALA A 73 -3.90 25.51 18.39
C ALA A 73 -4.22 26.63 19.39
N LYS A 74 -5.01 27.63 18.93
CA LYS A 74 -5.55 28.66 19.84
C LYS A 74 -6.43 28.05 20.93
N GLN A 75 -7.20 27.01 20.60
CA GLN A 75 -7.99 26.25 21.55
C GLN A 75 -7.33 24.90 21.80
N GLN A 76 -6.94 24.66 23.04
CA GLN A 76 -6.32 23.40 23.45
C GLN A 76 -7.34 22.26 23.49
N PRO A 77 -6.91 20.99 23.28
CA PRO A 77 -7.77 19.83 23.27
C PRO A 77 -8.09 19.36 24.70
N LEU A 78 -8.81 20.22 25.44
CA LEU A 78 -9.30 19.96 26.79
C LEU A 78 -10.73 19.43 26.75
N LEU A 79 -11.11 18.61 27.74
CA LEU A 79 -12.44 18.00 27.81
C LEU A 79 -13.56 19.05 27.75
N GLU A 80 -13.43 20.15 28.51
CA GLU A 80 -14.42 21.22 28.54
C GLU A 80 -14.62 21.87 27.15
N ASN A 81 -13.53 22.18 26.46
CA ASN A 81 -13.56 22.82 25.14
C ASN A 81 -14.26 21.93 24.10
N ILE A 82 -13.90 20.64 24.07
CA ILE A 82 -14.42 19.68 23.10
C ILE A 82 -15.89 19.35 23.40
N SER A 83 -16.22 19.13 24.67
CA SER A 83 -17.59 18.83 25.11
C SER A 83 -18.55 19.98 24.82
N THR A 84 -18.11 21.22 25.05
CA THR A 84 -18.89 22.42 24.74
C THR A 84 -19.16 22.50 23.23
N SER A 85 -18.14 22.30 22.41
CA SER A 85 -18.29 22.33 20.96
C SER A 85 -19.18 21.24 20.40
N LEU A 86 -19.07 20.01 20.92
CA LEU A 86 -19.96 18.91 20.54
C LEU A 86 -21.43 19.24 20.84
N LYS A 87 -21.71 19.81 22.02
CA LYS A 87 -23.07 20.22 22.42
C LYS A 87 -23.61 21.36 21.56
N GLU A 88 -22.80 22.36 21.25
CA GLU A 88 -23.18 23.46 20.36
C GLU A 88 -23.49 22.97 18.94
N VAL A 89 -22.65 22.11 18.38
CA VAL A 89 -22.88 21.55 17.03
C VAL A 89 -24.11 20.65 17.01
N ALA A 90 -24.28 19.77 18.00
CA ALA A 90 -25.43 18.88 18.09
C ALA A 90 -26.75 19.66 18.16
N THR A 91 -26.78 20.78 18.89
CA THR A 91 -27.98 21.63 19.03
C THR A 91 -28.24 22.52 17.81
N ALA A 92 -27.20 22.98 17.10
CA ALA A 92 -27.33 23.87 15.95
C ALA A 92 -27.58 23.16 14.62
N SER A 93 -27.27 21.86 14.53
CA SER A 93 -27.37 21.11 13.27
C SER A 93 -28.82 20.85 12.81
N LYS A 94 -28.97 20.66 11.49
CA LYS A 94 -30.25 20.33 10.83
C LYS A 94 -30.19 18.93 10.21
N SER A 95 -31.34 18.39 9.82
CA SER A 95 -31.42 17.05 9.21
C SER A 95 -30.64 16.89 7.91
N THR A 96 -30.46 17.97 7.15
CA THR A 96 -29.69 18.01 5.90
C THR A 96 -28.18 18.16 6.11
N ASP A 97 -27.73 18.40 7.35
CA ASP A 97 -26.34 18.67 7.66
C ASP A 97 -25.51 17.39 7.79
N THR A 98 -24.21 17.54 7.58
CA THR A 98 -23.19 16.50 7.78
C THR A 98 -22.31 16.89 8.95
N ILE A 99 -22.10 15.96 9.89
CA ILE A 99 -21.15 16.13 10.99
C ILE A 99 -20.00 15.16 10.79
N LEU A 100 -18.76 15.64 10.88
CA LEU A 100 -17.56 14.83 10.91
C LEU A 100 -16.79 15.13 12.19
N PHE A 101 -16.60 14.10 13.01
CA PHE A 101 -15.73 14.11 14.16
C PHE A 101 -14.45 13.32 13.86
N TYR A 102 -13.30 13.96 14.00
CA TYR A 102 -11.99 13.33 13.85
C TYR A 102 -11.22 13.38 15.17
N PHE A 103 -10.60 12.27 15.54
CA PHE A 103 -9.74 12.18 16.70
C PHE A 103 -8.44 11.43 16.37
N SER A 104 -7.29 12.00 16.73
CA SER A 104 -5.99 11.32 16.75
C SER A 104 -5.34 11.49 18.12
N GLY A 105 -4.97 10.36 18.74
CA GLY A 105 -4.46 10.33 20.10
C GLY A 105 -4.60 8.95 20.74
N HIS A 106 -4.41 8.89 22.05
CA HIS A 106 -4.58 7.64 22.79
C HIS A 106 -6.06 7.31 23.03
N GLY A 107 -6.38 6.02 22.92
CA GLY A 107 -7.63 5.45 23.41
C GLY A 107 -7.33 4.43 24.51
N MET A 108 -8.07 4.48 25.61
CA MET A 108 -7.90 3.58 26.76
C MET A 108 -9.23 2.94 27.14
N LEU A 109 -9.17 1.74 27.73
CA LEU A 109 -10.32 1.11 28.38
C LEU A 109 -10.34 1.49 29.85
N GLU A 110 -11.50 1.97 30.31
CA GLU A 110 -11.75 2.11 31.74
C GLU A 110 -11.75 0.71 32.40
N PRO A 111 -10.86 0.43 33.38
CA PRO A 111 -10.71 -0.90 33.95
C PRO A 111 -11.98 -1.46 34.59
N SER A 112 -12.84 -0.58 35.13
CA SER A 112 -14.02 -1.00 35.89
C SER A 112 -15.19 -1.47 35.03
N ASN A 113 -15.43 -0.83 33.87
CA ASN A 113 -16.61 -1.06 33.03
C ASN A 113 -16.30 -1.32 31.55
N ARG A 114 -15.02 -1.31 31.15
CA ARG A 114 -14.54 -1.47 29.76
C ARG A 114 -15.09 -0.43 28.79
N GLU A 115 -15.45 0.77 29.26
CA GLU A 115 -15.80 1.87 28.37
C GLU A 115 -14.55 2.41 27.66
N VAL A 116 -14.73 2.79 26.40
CA VAL A 116 -13.65 3.34 25.58
C VAL A 116 -13.57 4.83 25.80
N VAL A 117 -12.42 5.30 26.27
CA VAL A 117 -12.14 6.71 26.55
C VAL A 117 -11.06 7.20 25.59
N LEU A 118 -11.37 8.27 24.86
CA LEU A 118 -10.42 9.02 24.03
C LEU A 118 -9.69 10.01 24.93
N CYS A 119 -8.38 9.85 25.07
CA CYS A 119 -7.57 10.66 25.97
C CYS A 119 -7.33 12.05 25.38
N LEU A 120 -7.67 13.06 26.17
CA LEU A 120 -7.47 14.48 25.92
C LEU A 120 -6.25 14.99 26.69
N GLN A 121 -5.85 16.23 26.45
CA GLN A 121 -4.63 16.78 27.06
C GLN A 121 -4.70 16.79 28.60
N ASP A 122 -5.88 17.00 29.18
CA ASP A 122 -6.16 17.02 30.62
C ASP A 122 -6.63 15.67 31.19
N THR A 123 -6.58 14.59 30.39
CA THR A 123 -6.94 13.25 30.87
C THR A 123 -5.94 12.73 31.91
N GLN A 124 -6.49 12.20 33.00
CA GLN A 124 -5.76 11.53 34.06
C GLN A 124 -6.06 10.03 33.99
N LYS A 125 -5.00 9.21 33.98
CA LYS A 125 -5.08 7.75 33.85
C LYS A 125 -5.82 7.09 35.02
N ASP A 126 -5.70 7.68 36.21
CA ASP A 126 -6.40 7.22 37.42
C ASP A 126 -7.85 7.73 37.51
N ASN A 127 -8.32 8.52 36.54
CA ASN A 127 -9.66 9.10 36.51
C ASN A 127 -10.18 9.30 35.07
N LEU A 128 -10.12 8.25 34.25
CA LEU A 128 -10.43 8.31 32.82
C LEU A 128 -11.84 8.82 32.53
N ILE A 129 -12.85 8.31 33.25
CA ILE A 129 -14.27 8.65 33.02
C ILE A 129 -14.56 10.14 33.19
N ASN A 130 -13.93 10.82 34.16
CA ASN A 130 -14.24 12.23 34.44
C ASN A 130 -13.33 13.23 33.71
N THR A 131 -12.22 12.77 33.13
CA THR A 131 -11.19 13.64 32.54
C THR A 131 -10.87 13.31 31.08
N GLY A 132 -11.37 12.21 30.55
CA GLY A 132 -11.29 11.85 29.13
C GLY A 132 -12.65 11.92 28.44
N LEU A 133 -12.63 11.90 27.11
CA LEU A 133 -13.84 11.89 26.30
C LEU A 133 -14.34 10.46 26.11
N GLN A 134 -15.41 10.12 26.80
CA GLN A 134 -16.05 8.80 26.64
C GLN A 134 -16.66 8.67 25.25
N LEU A 135 -16.36 7.58 24.54
CA LEU A 135 -16.92 7.35 23.21
C LEU A 135 -18.44 7.18 23.26
N GLN A 136 -18.95 6.51 24.30
CA GLN A 136 -20.39 6.37 24.51
C GLN A 136 -21.10 7.72 24.62
N GLU A 137 -20.52 8.69 25.35
CA GLU A 137 -21.09 10.03 25.48
C GLU A 137 -21.12 10.76 24.13
N LEU A 138 -20.02 10.69 23.37
CA LEU A 138 -19.96 11.24 22.00
C LEU A 138 -21.06 10.63 21.11
N LEU A 139 -21.21 9.30 21.12
CA LEU A 139 -22.21 8.62 20.31
C LEU A 139 -23.64 8.96 20.74
N GLN A 140 -23.88 9.12 22.04
CA GLN A 140 -25.18 9.54 22.58
C GLN A 140 -25.53 10.99 22.20
N LEU A 141 -24.55 11.90 22.22
CA LEU A 141 -24.73 13.27 21.73
C LEU A 141 -25.09 13.29 20.24
N LEU A 142 -24.39 12.49 19.43
CA LEU A 142 -24.70 12.33 18.01
C LEU A 142 -26.05 11.62 17.77
N GLU A 143 -26.50 10.75 18.67
CA GLU A 143 -27.86 10.17 18.62
C GLU A 143 -28.95 11.24 18.70
N ASN A 144 -28.79 12.16 19.64
CA ASN A 144 -29.73 13.25 19.88
C ASN A 144 -29.63 14.37 18.83
N CYS A 145 -28.66 14.28 17.94
CA CYS A 145 -28.38 15.27 16.90
C CYS A 145 -29.30 15.07 15.67
N PRO A 146 -29.93 16.14 15.14
CA PRO A 146 -30.78 16.07 13.94
C PRO A 146 -30.06 15.63 12.66
N ALA A 147 -28.77 15.94 12.51
CA ALA A 147 -27.97 15.60 11.34
C ALA A 147 -28.13 14.13 10.91
N GLN A 148 -28.48 13.90 9.64
CA GLN A 148 -28.65 12.56 9.09
C GLN A 148 -27.31 11.89 8.81
N GLN A 149 -26.32 12.65 8.35
CA GLN A 149 -24.99 12.13 8.03
C GLN A 149 -24.02 12.41 9.19
N GLN A 150 -23.51 11.33 9.79
CA GLN A 150 -22.63 11.39 10.96
C GLN A 150 -21.40 10.55 10.71
N LEU A 151 -20.25 11.21 10.58
CA LEU A 151 -18.97 10.60 10.28
C LEU A 151 -18.08 10.65 11.51
N ILE A 152 -17.43 9.53 11.83
CA ILE A 152 -16.45 9.42 12.91
C ILE A 152 -15.16 8.83 12.36
N TRP A 153 -14.06 9.58 12.42
CA TRP A 153 -12.73 9.12 12.00
C TRP A 153 -11.83 9.04 13.22
N LEU A 154 -11.34 7.84 13.54
CA LEU A 154 -10.51 7.58 14.71
C LEU A 154 -9.15 7.06 14.29
N ASP A 155 -8.12 7.87 14.53
CA ASP A 155 -6.72 7.46 14.50
C ASP A 155 -6.21 7.23 15.92
N ALA A 156 -6.79 6.21 16.57
CA ALA A 156 -6.53 5.88 17.96
C ALA A 156 -6.53 4.35 18.15
N CYS A 157 -5.35 3.73 18.08
CA CYS A 157 -5.16 2.32 18.37
C CYS A 157 -3.91 2.08 19.24
N HIS A 158 -4.12 1.65 20.49
CA HIS A 158 -3.19 0.94 21.40
C HIS A 158 -1.84 1.60 21.80
N SER A 159 -1.82 2.31 22.93
CA SER A 159 -0.63 2.71 23.72
C SER A 159 -0.13 1.65 24.72
N GLY A 160 -0.79 0.49 24.81
CA GLY A 160 -0.57 -0.51 25.86
C GLY A 160 0.54 -1.52 25.59
N GLY A 161 1.77 -1.09 25.28
CA GLY A 161 2.91 -2.03 25.17
C GLY A 161 4.13 -1.56 24.38
N MET A 162 4.91 -0.65 24.99
CA MET A 162 6.35 -0.37 24.82
C MET A 162 7.06 -0.37 23.43
N THR A 163 7.88 0.70 23.27
CA THR A 163 9.08 0.91 22.43
C THR A 163 8.94 1.47 21.00
N LEU A 164 8.83 2.80 20.94
CA LEU A 164 9.50 3.60 19.91
C LEU A 164 11.01 3.27 19.93
N PHE A 165 11.54 2.81 18.80
CA PHE A 165 12.94 2.49 18.51
C PHE A 165 13.61 1.39 19.36
N GLY A 166 13.69 0.18 18.79
CA GLY A 166 14.94 -0.62 18.74
C GLY A 166 15.63 -1.06 20.04
N ALA A 167 14.99 -0.98 21.21
CA ALA A 167 15.56 -1.49 22.47
C ALA A 167 14.81 -2.76 22.92
N ARG A 168 15.57 -3.84 23.16
CA ARG A 168 15.10 -5.05 23.86
C ARG A 168 14.50 -4.63 25.21
N GLY A 169 13.18 -4.67 25.33
CA GLY A 169 12.46 -4.46 26.58
C GLY A 169 11.46 -5.59 26.79
N GLU A 170 11.56 -6.25 27.94
CA GLU A 170 10.65 -7.32 28.36
C GLU A 170 9.19 -6.86 28.31
N ALA A 171 8.32 -7.71 27.76
CA ALA A 171 6.88 -7.50 27.80
C ALA A 171 6.41 -7.43 29.26
N THR A 172 6.01 -6.23 29.69
CA THR A 172 5.35 -6.05 30.99
C THR A 172 3.97 -6.72 30.95
N LYS A 173 3.59 -7.36 32.06
CA LYS A 173 2.39 -8.19 32.25
C LYS A 173 1.03 -7.49 32.08
N ASP A 174 0.96 -6.22 31.67
CA ASP A 174 -0.28 -5.43 31.51
C ASP A 174 -0.96 -5.58 30.14
N SER A 175 -0.60 -6.61 29.37
CA SER A 175 -1.06 -6.89 28.00
C SER A 175 -2.56 -7.25 27.86
N GLN A 176 -3.44 -6.94 28.83
CA GLN A 176 -4.76 -7.57 28.93
C GLN A 176 -5.97 -6.76 28.42
N LEU A 177 -5.85 -5.50 28.02
CA LEU A 177 -7.02 -4.69 27.61
C LEU A 177 -6.77 -3.92 26.31
N ASN A 178 -7.14 -4.53 25.18
CA ASN A 178 -7.08 -3.91 23.85
C ASN A 178 -8.40 -3.16 23.56
N PRO A 179 -8.44 -1.81 23.56
CA PRO A 179 -9.66 -1.01 23.32
C PRO A 179 -10.26 -1.20 21.93
N THR A 180 -9.47 -1.67 20.96
CA THR A 180 -9.86 -1.68 19.54
C THR A 180 -11.02 -2.63 19.28
N GLN A 181 -11.13 -3.74 20.03
CA GLN A 181 -12.24 -4.68 19.89
C GLN A 181 -13.56 -4.05 20.38
N GLU A 182 -13.56 -3.45 21.56
CA GLU A 182 -14.69 -2.72 22.12
C GLU A 182 -15.07 -1.53 21.23
N LEU A 183 -14.09 -0.80 20.72
CA LEU A 183 -14.27 0.31 19.80
C LEU A 183 -15.03 -0.13 18.54
N VAL A 184 -14.56 -1.19 17.87
CA VAL A 184 -15.20 -1.74 16.67
C VAL A 184 -16.61 -2.22 16.98
N GLU A 185 -16.81 -2.89 18.12
CA GLU A 185 -18.12 -3.43 18.50
C GLU A 185 -19.15 -2.32 18.78
N ILE A 186 -18.78 -1.30 19.56
CA ILE A 186 -19.65 -0.16 19.86
C ILE A 186 -20.04 0.59 18.59
N LEU A 187 -19.08 0.83 17.67
CA LEU A 187 -19.36 1.50 16.40
C LEU A 187 -20.24 0.66 15.47
N ARG A 188 -20.10 -0.68 15.47
CA ARG A 188 -21.00 -1.58 14.73
C ARG A 188 -22.42 -1.53 15.26
N GLN A 189 -22.59 -1.60 16.59
CA GLN A 189 -23.90 -1.47 17.23
C GLN A 189 -24.56 -0.14 16.91
N ARG A 190 -23.76 0.93 16.80
CA ARG A 190 -24.22 2.25 16.39
C ARG A 190 -24.66 2.27 14.93
N ALA A 191 -23.84 1.74 14.02
CA ALA A 191 -24.16 1.66 12.59
C ALA A 191 -25.48 0.92 12.34
N ALA A 192 -25.71 -0.19 13.04
CA ALA A 192 -26.93 -0.99 12.91
C ALA A 192 -28.22 -0.27 13.32
N LYS A 193 -28.12 0.77 14.14
CA LYS A 193 -29.29 1.53 14.61
C LYS A 193 -29.64 2.72 13.72
N ARG A 194 -28.74 3.20 12.86
CA ARG A 194 -28.92 4.48 12.14
C ARG A 194 -28.35 4.45 10.73
N LYS A 195 -29.24 4.57 9.75
CA LYS A 195 -28.88 4.89 8.35
C LYS A 195 -28.23 6.28 8.31
N GLY A 196 -27.04 6.39 7.72
CA GLY A 196 -26.27 7.64 7.65
C GLY A 196 -25.13 7.79 8.66
N PHE A 197 -24.89 6.77 9.50
CA PHE A 197 -23.68 6.69 10.33
C PHE A 197 -22.53 6.04 9.56
N TYR A 198 -21.34 6.64 9.61
CA TYR A 198 -20.15 6.16 8.91
C TYR A 198 -18.92 6.32 9.80
N ALA A 199 -18.22 5.24 10.11
CA ALA A 199 -16.99 5.29 10.88
C ALA A 199 -15.79 4.76 10.10
N LEU A 200 -14.66 5.48 10.21
CA LEU A 200 -13.35 5.04 9.74
C LEU A 200 -12.39 4.93 10.92
N LEU A 201 -11.66 3.83 10.97
CA LEU A 201 -10.63 3.58 11.96
C LEU A 201 -9.30 3.37 11.24
N SER A 202 -8.21 3.81 11.86
CA SER A 202 -6.87 3.68 11.30
C SER A 202 -6.37 2.24 11.22
N CYS A 203 -6.92 1.31 12.01
CA CYS A 203 -6.50 -0.08 12.10
C CYS A 203 -7.71 -1.04 12.31
N ASP A 204 -7.55 -2.34 12.04
CA ASP A 204 -8.51 -3.39 12.43
C ASP A 204 -8.24 -3.88 13.88
N GLY A 205 -9.16 -4.65 14.45
CA GLY A 205 -9.21 -4.98 15.89
C GLY A 205 -7.95 -5.62 16.50
N ASP A 206 -7.13 -6.28 15.71
CA ASP A 206 -5.89 -6.96 16.09
C ASP A 206 -4.60 -6.24 15.60
N GLN A 207 -4.75 -5.05 15.02
CA GLN A 207 -3.68 -4.30 14.39
C GLN A 207 -3.33 -3.02 15.16
N GLN A 208 -2.24 -2.37 14.76
CA GLN A 208 -1.75 -1.13 15.37
C GLN A 208 -1.78 0.02 14.36
N SER A 209 -1.92 1.25 14.84
CA SER A 209 -1.72 2.45 14.02
C SER A 209 -0.27 2.94 14.14
N TRP A 210 0.36 3.23 13.00
CA TRP A 210 1.76 3.59 12.94
C TRP A 210 1.99 5.05 12.57
N GLU A 211 2.83 5.70 13.38
CA GLU A 211 3.42 7.01 13.10
C GLU A 211 4.75 6.84 12.36
N PHE A 212 4.90 7.55 11.24
CA PHE A 212 6.10 7.52 10.42
C PHE A 212 6.75 8.90 10.42
N PRO A 213 7.92 9.09 11.08
CA PRO A 213 8.66 10.35 11.03
C PRO A 213 8.89 10.93 9.64
N GLN A 214 8.90 10.03 8.66
CA GLN A 214 9.04 10.22 7.22
C GLN A 214 7.88 11.02 6.64
N LEU A 215 6.67 10.57 6.95
CA LEU A 215 5.44 11.22 6.55
C LEU A 215 5.20 12.47 7.39
N LYS A 216 5.86 12.58 8.55
CA LYS A 216 5.57 13.55 9.61
C LYS A 216 4.11 13.49 10.07
N HIS A 217 3.51 12.32 9.90
CA HIS A 217 2.10 12.02 10.05
C HIS A 217 1.93 10.54 10.40
N GLY A 218 0.80 10.17 11.01
CA GLY A 218 0.31 8.79 10.98
C GLY A 218 0.04 8.34 9.54
N VAL A 219 0.35 7.09 9.16
CA VAL A 219 0.16 6.63 7.76
C VAL A 219 -1.29 6.74 7.30
N PHE A 220 -2.24 6.48 8.20
CA PHE A 220 -3.67 6.60 7.92
C PHE A 220 -4.04 8.06 7.64
N THR A 221 -3.67 8.97 8.55
CA THR A 221 -4.01 10.39 8.41
C THR A 221 -3.28 11.06 7.25
N TYR A 222 -2.03 10.66 6.98
CA TYR A 222 -1.30 11.09 5.80
C TYR A 222 -2.10 10.83 4.52
N TYR A 223 -2.61 9.61 4.34
CA TYR A 223 -3.40 9.30 3.16
C TYR A 223 -4.82 9.90 3.19
N LEU A 224 -5.42 10.18 4.35
CA LEU A 224 -6.62 11.00 4.40
C LEU A 224 -6.37 12.40 3.83
N ILE A 225 -5.27 13.04 4.25
CA ILE A 225 -4.85 14.37 3.78
C ILE A 225 -4.63 14.35 2.26
N ARG A 226 -3.85 13.38 1.76
CA ARG A 226 -3.56 13.21 0.33
C ARG A 226 -4.84 12.99 -0.49
N GLY A 227 -5.71 12.09 -0.03
CA GLY A 227 -6.99 11.81 -0.67
C GLY A 227 -7.88 13.06 -0.77
N LEU A 228 -7.98 13.83 0.32
CA LEU A 228 -8.74 15.09 0.36
C LEU A 228 -8.14 16.21 -0.47
N ARG A 229 -6.83 16.20 -0.70
CA ARG A 229 -6.16 17.11 -1.65
C ARG A 229 -6.43 16.78 -3.11
N GLY A 230 -7.21 15.72 -3.38
CA GLY A 230 -7.73 15.43 -4.70
C GLY A 230 -7.28 14.09 -5.29
N GLU A 231 -6.45 13.32 -4.58
CA GLU A 231 -6.06 11.99 -5.05
C GLU A 231 -7.14 10.94 -4.87
N ALA A 232 -8.13 11.17 -4.01
CA ALA A 232 -9.30 10.30 -3.91
C ALA A 232 -10.49 10.85 -4.72
N ALA A 233 -10.28 11.93 -5.48
CA ALA A 233 -11.34 12.55 -6.26
C ALA A 233 -11.66 11.72 -7.50
N ASP A 234 -12.94 11.59 -7.81
CA ASP A 234 -13.40 10.94 -9.02
C ASP A 234 -13.14 11.78 -10.30
N SER A 235 -13.61 11.28 -11.44
CA SER A 235 -13.48 11.97 -12.74
C SER A 235 -14.14 13.37 -12.78
N GLN A 236 -15.07 13.66 -11.88
CA GLN A 236 -15.77 14.94 -11.76
C GLN A 236 -15.14 15.85 -10.70
N GLY A 237 -14.04 15.40 -10.08
CA GLY A 237 -13.37 16.06 -8.98
C GLY A 237 -14.11 15.93 -7.66
N VAL A 238 -15.10 15.06 -7.53
CA VAL A 238 -15.84 14.86 -6.28
C VAL A 238 -15.12 13.89 -5.36
N ILE A 239 -15.02 14.21 -4.08
CA ILE A 239 -14.41 13.37 -3.06
C ILE A 239 -15.53 12.77 -2.20
N GLU A 240 -15.91 11.54 -2.53
CA GLU A 240 -16.87 10.75 -1.76
C GLU A 240 -16.17 10.00 -0.61
N ALA A 241 -16.85 9.83 0.53
CA ALA A 241 -16.30 9.11 1.70
C ALA A 241 -15.87 7.68 1.38
N ASP A 242 -16.62 6.99 0.52
CA ASP A 242 -16.33 5.62 0.09
C ASP A 242 -15.13 5.56 -0.86
N GLY A 243 -15.01 6.54 -1.77
CA GLY A 243 -13.84 6.70 -2.64
C GLY A 243 -12.58 7.00 -1.82
N LEU A 244 -12.69 7.92 -0.85
CA LEU A 244 -11.61 8.25 0.08
C LEU A 244 -11.18 7.03 0.90
N TYR A 245 -12.12 6.25 1.43
CA TYR A 245 -11.79 5.03 2.16
C TYR A 245 -11.00 4.03 1.30
N ARG A 246 -11.46 3.75 0.07
CA ARG A 246 -10.75 2.84 -0.84
C ARG A 246 -9.33 3.31 -1.11
N TYR A 247 -9.16 4.61 -1.39
CA TYR A 247 -7.85 5.22 -1.58
C TYR A 247 -6.96 5.02 -0.34
N VAL A 248 -7.44 5.42 0.84
CA VAL A 248 -6.68 5.31 2.10
C VAL A 248 -6.30 3.87 2.40
N TYR A 249 -7.25 2.94 2.26
CA TYR A 249 -7.01 1.51 2.45
C TYR A 249 -5.84 1.03 1.59
N HIS A 250 -5.91 1.19 0.27
CA HIS A 250 -4.89 0.68 -0.63
C HIS A 250 -3.53 1.34 -0.40
N GLN A 251 -3.50 2.65 -0.14
CA GLN A 251 -2.25 3.37 0.07
C GLN A 251 -1.58 3.01 1.39
N THR A 252 -2.33 2.84 2.48
CA THR A 252 -1.79 2.38 3.76
C THR A 252 -1.16 0.99 3.62
N LEU A 253 -1.85 0.03 3.00
CA LEU A 253 -1.30 -1.31 2.77
C LEU A 253 -0.04 -1.26 1.90
N ALA A 254 -0.08 -0.53 0.79
CA ALA A 254 1.05 -0.42 -0.13
C ALA A 254 2.28 0.20 0.54
N TYR A 255 2.09 1.21 1.38
CA TYR A 255 3.18 1.85 2.10
C TYR A 255 3.86 0.92 3.11
N ILE A 256 3.07 0.14 3.87
CA ILE A 256 3.61 -0.80 4.86
C ILE A 256 4.36 -1.94 4.18
N ASP A 257 3.81 -2.50 3.11
CA ASP A 257 4.48 -3.57 2.35
C ASP A 257 5.80 -3.07 1.77
N LYS A 258 5.81 -1.91 1.10
CA LYS A 258 7.03 -1.30 0.55
C LYS A 258 8.08 -1.03 1.65
N THR A 259 7.64 -0.54 2.81
CA THR A 259 8.53 -0.30 3.95
C THR A 259 9.15 -1.60 4.46
N ASN A 260 8.36 -2.66 4.62
CA ASN A 260 8.85 -3.97 5.04
C ASN A 260 9.78 -4.61 4.01
N GLN A 261 9.48 -4.47 2.70
CA GLN A 261 10.40 -4.91 1.64
C GLN A 261 11.77 -4.23 1.76
N GLN A 262 11.80 -2.93 2.00
CA GLN A 262 13.06 -2.20 2.21
C GLN A 262 13.78 -2.68 3.48
N LEU A 263 13.06 -2.88 4.59
CA LEU A 263 13.65 -3.42 5.83
C LEU A 263 14.27 -4.80 5.61
N ARG A 264 13.62 -5.69 4.85
CA ARG A 264 14.16 -7.01 4.50
C ARG A 264 15.50 -6.91 3.77
N VAL A 265 15.60 -6.02 2.78
CA VAL A 265 16.85 -5.80 2.02
C VAL A 265 17.94 -5.20 2.93
N ILE A 266 17.60 -4.21 3.76
CA ILE A 266 18.53 -3.62 4.73
C ILE A 266 19.04 -4.69 5.71
N ASN A 267 18.15 -5.54 6.21
CA ASN A 267 18.50 -6.61 7.15
C ASN A 267 19.38 -7.68 6.51
N GLN A 268 19.14 -8.03 5.24
CA GLN A 268 20.01 -8.92 4.47
C GLN A 268 21.41 -8.30 4.30
N LEU A 269 21.49 -7.00 3.98
CA LEU A 269 22.74 -6.27 3.88
C LEU A 269 23.51 -6.27 5.20
N LYS A 270 22.86 -5.97 6.32
CA LYS A 270 23.47 -6.00 7.65
C LYS A 270 24.02 -7.38 8.01
N LYS A 271 23.24 -8.43 7.75
CA LYS A 271 23.67 -9.81 7.98
C LYS A 271 24.92 -10.17 7.17
N SER A 272 25.01 -9.71 5.91
CA SER A 272 26.21 -9.93 5.08
C SER A 272 27.47 -9.25 5.62
N ARG A 273 27.33 -8.23 6.47
CA ARG A 273 28.41 -7.47 7.11
C ARG A 273 28.77 -8.00 8.52
N GLY A 274 28.10 -9.04 8.99
CA GLY A 274 28.28 -9.56 10.35
C GLY A 274 27.60 -8.70 11.43
N GLU A 275 26.71 -7.77 11.05
CA GLU A 275 25.89 -7.02 12.01
C GLU A 275 24.71 -7.88 12.47
N ASN A 276 24.56 -8.05 13.78
CA ASN A 276 23.50 -8.89 14.38
C ASN A 276 22.23 -8.12 14.76
N GLN A 277 22.23 -6.78 14.61
CA GLN A 277 21.08 -5.94 14.95
C GLN A 277 20.16 -5.77 13.74
N ILE A 278 19.08 -6.53 13.73
CA ILE A 278 18.06 -6.56 12.67
C ILE A 278 16.92 -5.60 13.04
N HIS A 279 16.38 -4.88 12.06
CA HIS A 279 15.19 -4.05 12.23
C HIS A 279 13.93 -4.93 12.14
N PRO A 280 13.00 -4.88 13.11
CA PRO A 280 11.74 -5.61 13.01
C PRO A 280 10.87 -5.03 11.88
N GLU A 281 10.13 -5.89 11.20
CA GLU A 281 9.10 -5.47 10.24
C GLU A 281 7.89 -4.91 10.97
N TYR A 282 7.18 -3.99 10.31
CA TYR A 282 5.92 -3.45 10.79
C TYR A 282 4.80 -4.48 10.59
N PRO A 283 4.03 -4.83 11.64
CA PRO A 283 2.75 -5.51 11.50
C PRO A 283 1.82 -4.80 10.52
N SER A 284 0.87 -5.54 9.95
CA SER A 284 -0.14 -4.98 9.05
C SER A 284 -0.97 -3.91 9.77
N GLN A 285 -1.30 -2.84 9.04
CA GLN A 285 -2.32 -1.86 9.43
C GLN A 285 -3.28 -1.70 8.26
N THR A 286 -4.54 -1.96 8.55
CA THR A 286 -5.63 -2.08 7.59
C THR A 286 -6.74 -1.15 8.05
N PRO A 287 -6.95 0.00 7.38
CA PRO A 287 -8.01 0.91 7.74
C PRO A 287 -9.38 0.20 7.74
N LYS A 288 -10.15 0.37 8.81
CA LYS A 288 -11.45 -0.29 8.98
C LYS A 288 -12.58 0.68 8.73
N ARG A 289 -13.52 0.30 7.86
CA ARG A 289 -14.78 1.01 7.65
C ARG A 289 -15.92 0.28 8.38
N ILE A 290 -16.77 1.04 9.07
CA ILE A 290 -17.98 0.54 9.73
C ILE A 290 -19.16 1.41 9.30
N VAL A 291 -20.14 0.78 8.65
CA VAL A 291 -21.29 1.47 8.07
C VAL A 291 -22.45 0.50 7.88
N GLU A 292 -23.69 0.99 7.96
CA GLU A 292 -24.86 0.23 7.53
C GLU A 292 -25.81 1.11 6.69
N GLY A 293 -25.99 0.73 5.42
CA GLY A 293 -26.98 1.34 4.52
C GLY A 293 -26.77 2.83 4.22
N THR A 294 -25.57 3.25 3.81
CA THR A 294 -25.31 4.64 3.40
C THR A 294 -25.69 4.92 1.96
N GLY A 295 -26.44 6.01 1.76
CA GLY A 295 -26.40 6.73 0.48
C GLY A 295 -25.07 7.49 0.32
N GLU A 296 -24.86 8.06 -0.85
CA GLU A 296 -23.67 8.85 -1.21
C GLU A 296 -23.36 9.95 -0.17
N VAL A 297 -22.13 9.96 0.38
CA VAL A 297 -21.64 10.96 1.33
C VAL A 297 -20.48 11.74 0.72
N ILE A 298 -20.70 13.03 0.49
CA ILE A 298 -19.75 13.93 -0.14
C ILE A 298 -18.95 14.68 0.92
N LEU A 299 -17.63 14.61 0.82
CA LEU A 299 -16.71 15.26 1.76
C LEU A 299 -16.14 16.57 1.22
N GLY A 300 -16.03 16.67 -0.10
CA GLY A 300 -15.35 17.79 -0.73
C GLY A 300 -15.30 17.67 -2.25
N ILE A 301 -14.69 18.68 -2.85
CA ILE A 301 -14.36 18.76 -4.26
C ILE A 301 -12.85 19.00 -4.35
N LYS A 302 -12.20 18.38 -5.34
CA LYS A 302 -10.79 18.55 -5.64
C LYS A 302 -10.45 20.05 -5.71
N PRO A 303 -9.50 20.54 -4.90
CA PRO A 303 -9.08 21.93 -4.94
C PRO A 303 -8.52 22.31 -6.33
N HIS A 304 -8.79 23.52 -6.80
CA HIS A 304 -8.10 24.07 -7.97
C HIS A 304 -6.68 24.48 -7.58
N GLU A 305 -5.66 23.97 -8.29
CA GLU A 305 -4.25 24.18 -7.95
C GLU A 305 -3.83 25.66 -8.08
N THR A 306 -3.25 26.21 -7.01
CA THR A 306 -2.36 27.38 -7.09
C THR A 306 -0.91 26.91 -7.17
N ALA A 307 -0.25 27.31 -8.27
CA ALA A 307 1.13 26.94 -8.60
C ALA A 307 2.14 27.24 -7.47
N SER A 308 3.01 26.28 -7.19
CA SER A 308 4.22 26.44 -6.38
C SER A 308 5.41 25.86 -7.15
N LEU A 309 6.38 26.69 -7.54
CA LEU A 309 7.57 26.29 -8.29
C LEU A 309 8.58 25.55 -7.40
N LYS A 310 8.54 24.21 -7.39
CA LYS A 310 9.68 23.34 -7.01
C LYS A 310 9.64 22.06 -7.86
N HIS A 311 10.72 21.71 -8.53
CA HIS A 311 10.84 20.41 -9.20
C HIS A 311 11.31 19.37 -8.18
N PRO A 312 10.45 18.46 -7.70
CA PRO A 312 10.81 17.55 -6.62
C PRO A 312 11.87 16.52 -7.06
N ARG A 313 11.90 16.12 -8.34
CA ARG A 313 12.75 15.01 -8.81
C ARG A 313 13.74 15.46 -9.90
N GLN A 314 15.03 15.43 -9.62
CA GLN A 314 16.10 15.78 -10.57
C GLN A 314 17.02 14.62 -10.89
N ALA A 315 17.44 14.48 -12.14
CA ALA A 315 18.40 13.46 -12.55
C ALA A 315 19.56 14.07 -13.35
N LEU A 316 20.77 13.61 -13.07
CA LEU A 316 21.97 13.94 -13.84
C LEU A 316 22.65 12.64 -14.29
N ILE A 317 22.79 12.48 -15.60
CA ILE A 317 23.47 11.35 -16.23
C ILE A 317 24.73 11.87 -16.89
N ILE A 318 25.90 11.42 -16.41
CA ILE A 318 27.21 11.78 -16.97
C ILE A 318 27.88 10.52 -17.53
N GLU A 319 28.00 10.49 -18.86
CA GLU A 319 28.60 9.40 -19.63
C GLU A 319 30.02 9.79 -20.07
N GLY A 320 31.02 9.10 -19.49
CA GLY A 320 32.44 9.29 -19.81
C GLY A 320 32.91 8.61 -21.11
N PHE A 321 32.11 7.72 -21.69
CA PHE A 321 32.47 6.99 -22.92
C PHE A 321 31.63 7.45 -24.12
N PRO A 322 32.24 7.69 -25.30
CA PRO A 322 31.51 8.15 -26.47
C PRO A 322 30.52 7.07 -26.99
N LYS A 323 29.28 7.49 -27.30
CA LYS A 323 28.21 6.72 -27.97
C LYS A 323 27.63 5.50 -27.22
N SER A 324 27.13 5.67 -25.99
CA SER A 324 26.30 4.64 -25.32
C SER A 324 24.80 4.81 -25.60
N GLN A 325 24.16 3.79 -26.17
CA GLN A 325 22.70 3.74 -26.32
C GLN A 325 21.97 3.61 -24.97
N SER A 326 22.59 2.94 -24.00
CA SER A 326 22.00 2.68 -22.68
C SER A 326 21.80 3.95 -21.85
N ALA A 327 22.75 4.89 -21.86
CA ALA A 327 22.62 6.15 -21.10
C ALA A 327 21.49 7.04 -21.65
N LEU A 328 21.27 7.04 -22.96
CA LEU A 328 20.14 7.75 -23.59
C LEU A 328 18.80 7.06 -23.28
N ALA A 329 18.75 5.73 -23.29
CA ALA A 329 17.57 4.96 -22.90
C ALA A 329 17.22 5.21 -21.42
N LEU A 330 18.21 5.21 -20.53
CA LEU A 330 18.07 5.54 -19.12
C LEU A 330 17.48 6.94 -18.94
N SER A 331 18.00 7.92 -19.69
CA SER A 331 17.48 9.30 -19.66
C SER A 331 16.00 9.36 -20.02
N LYS A 332 15.57 8.63 -21.06
CA LYS A 332 14.17 8.57 -21.47
C LYS A 332 13.28 7.93 -20.42
N ILE A 333 13.72 6.81 -19.82
CA ILE A 333 12.95 6.08 -18.82
C ILE A 333 12.78 6.94 -17.55
N LEU A 334 13.84 7.57 -17.05
CA LEU A 334 13.75 8.43 -15.86
C LEU A 334 12.84 9.64 -16.08
N ASN A 335 12.88 10.24 -17.28
CA ASN A 335 11.99 11.35 -17.63
C ASN A 335 10.53 10.91 -17.74
N THR A 336 10.27 9.78 -18.39
CA THR A 336 8.91 9.33 -18.73
C THR A 336 8.22 8.62 -17.56
N SER A 337 8.95 7.79 -16.81
CA SER A 337 8.38 6.88 -15.80
C SER A 337 8.77 7.23 -14.38
N GLY A 338 9.88 7.94 -14.19
CA GLY A 338 10.34 8.41 -12.88
C GLY A 338 10.04 9.87 -12.58
N TYR A 339 9.41 10.58 -13.52
CA TYR A 339 9.09 12.01 -13.47
C TYR A 339 10.31 12.90 -13.11
N PHE A 340 11.51 12.50 -13.52
CA PHE A 340 12.72 13.27 -13.28
C PHE A 340 12.92 14.37 -14.34
N GLU A 341 13.32 15.56 -13.90
CA GLU A 341 13.99 16.53 -14.77
C GLU A 341 15.40 16.00 -15.07
N VAL A 342 15.59 15.39 -16.24
CA VAL A 342 16.85 14.73 -16.62
C VAL A 342 17.77 15.68 -17.37
N ASN A 343 18.98 15.84 -16.86
CA ASN A 343 20.09 16.48 -17.58
C ASN A 343 21.11 15.41 -18.00
N TYR A 344 21.39 15.33 -19.30
CA TYR A 344 22.31 14.35 -19.87
C TYR A 344 23.59 15.03 -20.38
N TRP A 345 24.74 14.52 -19.94
CA TRP A 345 26.06 14.99 -20.31
C TRP A 345 26.86 13.82 -20.90
N SER A 346 27.27 13.96 -22.15
CA SER A 346 28.32 13.11 -22.72
C SER A 346 29.64 13.87 -22.71
N VAL A 347 30.69 13.26 -22.18
CA VAL A 347 31.99 13.90 -22.11
C VAL A 347 32.66 13.84 -23.47
N SER A 348 32.80 15.01 -24.10
CA SER A 348 33.59 15.21 -25.32
C SER A 348 34.93 15.86 -24.96
N GLU A 349 35.91 15.80 -25.86
CA GLU A 349 37.21 16.49 -25.71
C GLU A 349 37.07 18.00 -25.42
N THR A 350 35.92 18.60 -25.73
CA THR A 350 35.67 20.05 -25.55
C THR A 350 34.98 20.43 -24.24
N THR A 351 34.49 19.47 -23.44
CA THR A 351 33.67 19.76 -22.24
C THR A 351 34.55 20.18 -21.05
N PRO A 352 34.42 21.39 -20.47
CA PRO A 352 35.24 21.82 -19.33
C PRO A 352 34.92 21.07 -18.02
N ALA A 353 35.94 20.66 -17.26
CA ALA A 353 35.77 19.98 -15.97
C ALA A 353 35.01 20.82 -14.92
N THR A 354 35.13 22.15 -14.98
CA THR A 354 34.41 23.10 -14.12
C THR A 354 32.89 23.02 -14.33
N ASN A 355 32.44 22.73 -15.55
CA ASN A 355 31.03 22.63 -15.87
C ASN A 355 30.42 21.33 -15.32
N VAL A 356 31.13 20.21 -15.40
CA VAL A 356 30.69 18.93 -14.83
C VAL A 356 30.54 19.01 -13.31
N ARG A 357 31.53 19.59 -12.61
CA ARG A 357 31.44 19.78 -11.14
C ARG A 357 30.27 20.68 -10.75
N LYS A 358 30.02 21.76 -11.49
CA LYS A 358 28.85 22.62 -11.28
C LYS A 358 27.53 21.90 -11.53
N ALA A 359 27.44 21.08 -12.57
CA ALA A 359 26.23 20.30 -12.87
C ALA A 359 25.90 19.31 -11.73
N ILE A 360 26.90 18.61 -11.19
CA ILE A 360 26.73 17.72 -10.03
C ILE A 360 26.26 18.50 -8.80
N GLN A 361 26.85 19.66 -8.52
CA GLN A 361 26.43 20.51 -7.41
C GLN A 361 24.98 20.98 -7.57
N LYS A 362 24.62 21.45 -8.76
CA LYS A 362 23.28 21.94 -9.10
C LYS A 362 22.22 20.84 -8.91
N CYS A 363 22.52 19.63 -9.41
CA CYS A 363 21.67 18.45 -9.24
C CYS A 363 21.45 18.10 -7.76
N LEU A 364 22.52 18.04 -6.97
CA LEU A 364 22.46 17.66 -5.56
C LEU A 364 21.80 18.72 -4.66
N LEU A 365 21.74 19.97 -5.11
CA LEU A 365 21.03 21.06 -4.43
C LEU A 365 19.57 21.20 -4.92
N SER A 366 19.11 20.30 -5.81
CA SER A 366 17.78 20.33 -6.44
C SER A 366 17.46 21.66 -7.13
N GLU A 367 18.47 22.28 -7.76
CA GLU A 367 18.32 23.55 -8.48
C GLU A 367 17.95 23.30 -9.96
N ALA A 368 16.83 23.88 -10.43
CA ALA A 368 16.29 23.69 -11.80
C ALA A 368 17.36 23.87 -12.88
N PHE A 369 17.50 22.91 -13.82
CA PHE A 369 18.55 22.99 -14.83
C PHE A 369 18.27 24.09 -15.87
N SER A 370 17.00 24.40 -16.12
CA SER A 370 16.53 25.48 -17.01
C SER A 370 16.06 26.74 -16.27
N GLU A 371 16.13 27.91 -16.91
CA GLU A 371 15.59 29.20 -16.40
C GLU A 371 14.10 29.42 -16.75
N SER A 372 13.42 28.44 -17.35
CA SER A 372 12.05 28.60 -17.84
C SER A 372 11.03 28.02 -16.85
N PRO A 373 9.93 28.72 -16.52
CA PRO A 373 8.88 28.16 -15.68
C PRO A 373 8.07 27.15 -16.50
N SER A 374 8.28 25.85 -16.27
CA SER A 374 7.39 24.81 -16.75
C SER A 374 6.20 24.67 -15.77
N ASN A 375 5.00 24.93 -16.27
CA ASN A 375 3.74 24.66 -15.56
C ASN A 375 3.49 23.15 -15.58
N VAL A 376 3.97 22.45 -14.56
CA VAL A 376 3.58 21.07 -14.27
C VAL A 376 2.87 21.08 -12.93
N ASN A 377 1.72 20.41 -12.87
CA ASN A 377 0.94 20.20 -11.64
C ASN A 377 1.84 19.50 -10.61
N ILE A 378 2.19 20.20 -9.54
CA ILE A 378 3.09 19.66 -8.52
C ILE A 378 2.25 18.94 -7.48
N VAL A 379 2.24 17.62 -7.62
CA VAL A 379 2.04 16.70 -6.50
C VAL A 379 3.17 16.97 -5.51
N GLU A 380 2.87 17.15 -4.22
CA GLU A 380 3.89 17.18 -3.16
C GLU A 380 4.60 15.80 -3.13
N GLU A 381 5.61 15.62 -3.99
CA GLU A 381 6.47 14.44 -4.00
C GLU A 381 7.70 14.67 -3.11
N ILE A 382 8.22 13.58 -2.55
CA ILE A 382 9.47 13.62 -1.78
C ILE A 382 10.59 14.05 -2.74
N PRO A 383 11.39 15.07 -2.40
CA PRO A 383 12.48 15.49 -3.27
C PRO A 383 13.49 14.36 -3.46
N THR A 384 13.79 14.00 -4.70
CA THR A 384 14.69 12.89 -5.05
C THR A 384 15.69 13.30 -6.11
N VAL A 385 16.96 13.02 -5.87
CA VAL A 385 18.06 13.23 -6.81
C VAL A 385 18.57 11.89 -7.32
N PHE A 386 18.71 11.77 -8.64
CA PHE A 386 19.30 10.63 -9.31
C PHE A 386 20.61 11.03 -9.99
N LEU A 387 21.75 10.48 -9.55
CA LEU A 387 23.06 10.77 -10.14
C LEU A 387 23.66 9.49 -10.72
N TYR A 388 23.83 9.45 -12.03
CA TYR A 388 24.54 8.36 -12.73
C TYR A 388 25.87 8.87 -13.26
N LEU A 389 26.97 8.25 -12.82
CA LEU A 389 28.32 8.52 -13.28
C LEU A 389 28.91 7.25 -13.90
N ARG A 390 29.36 7.35 -15.15
CA ARG A 390 30.09 6.26 -15.81
C ARG A 390 31.49 6.68 -16.20
N GLY A 391 32.50 5.95 -15.71
CA GLY A 391 33.91 6.31 -15.87
C GLY A 391 34.85 5.33 -15.19
N LYS A 392 36.14 5.66 -15.13
CA LYS A 392 37.19 4.81 -14.55
C LYS A 392 37.52 5.25 -13.13
N ILE A 393 37.71 4.30 -12.22
CA ILE A 393 38.29 4.58 -10.89
C ILE A 393 39.80 4.34 -10.92
N GLN A 394 40.57 5.25 -10.34
CA GLN A 394 42.02 5.16 -10.24
C GLN A 394 42.51 5.74 -8.91
N GLU A 395 43.74 5.42 -8.55
CA GLU A 395 44.47 6.08 -7.47
C GLU A 395 45.52 6.99 -8.09
N THR A 396 45.59 8.24 -7.65
CA THR A 396 46.65 9.16 -8.09
C THR A 396 48.00 8.77 -7.47
N GLU A 397 49.09 9.31 -8.00
CA GLU A 397 50.44 9.15 -7.42
C GLU A 397 50.53 9.60 -5.95
N GLN A 398 49.57 10.41 -5.48
CA GLN A 398 49.48 10.91 -4.11
C GLN A 398 48.59 10.04 -3.21
N GLY A 399 48.08 8.91 -3.71
CA GLY A 399 47.19 8.02 -2.96
C GLY A 399 45.73 8.47 -2.90
N GLU A 400 45.32 9.43 -3.74
CA GLU A 400 43.93 9.87 -3.77
C GLU A 400 43.09 9.02 -4.73
N ALA A 401 42.00 8.43 -4.22
CA ALA A 401 41.03 7.74 -5.06
C ALA A 401 40.19 8.75 -5.88
N VAL A 402 40.26 8.63 -7.21
CA VAL A 402 39.59 9.53 -8.17
C VAL A 402 38.73 8.79 -9.18
N PHE A 403 37.67 9.45 -9.65
CA PHE A 403 36.78 8.99 -10.71
C PHE A 403 37.05 9.82 -11.97
N ILE A 404 37.49 9.16 -13.03
CA ILE A 404 37.92 9.76 -14.29
C ILE A 404 36.83 9.53 -15.31
N LEU A 405 36.20 10.63 -15.76
CA LEU A 405 35.20 10.59 -16.82
C LEU A 405 35.83 10.76 -18.21
N ALA A 406 36.87 11.57 -18.31
CA ALA A 406 37.77 11.70 -19.45
C ALA A 406 39.12 12.23 -18.95
N ASP A 407 40.14 12.24 -19.80
CA ASP A 407 41.53 12.58 -19.45
C ASP A 407 41.68 13.89 -18.64
N HIS A 408 40.81 14.87 -18.87
CA HIS A 408 40.81 16.16 -18.18
C HIS A 408 39.69 16.35 -17.13
N ILE A 409 38.78 15.38 -16.97
CA ILE A 409 37.64 15.46 -16.03
C ILE A 409 37.78 14.44 -14.91
N ILE A 410 38.32 14.91 -13.78
CA ILE A 410 38.61 14.11 -12.60
C ILE A 410 37.73 14.56 -11.42
N ILE A 411 37.04 13.61 -10.80
CA ILE A 411 36.20 13.81 -9.62
C ILE A 411 36.85 13.09 -8.42
N ASN A 412 37.28 13.86 -7.42
CA ASN A 412 37.88 13.29 -6.21
C ASN A 412 36.79 12.66 -5.33
N ARG A 413 37.03 11.45 -4.79
CA ARG A 413 36.09 10.75 -3.89
C ARG A 413 35.69 11.61 -2.68
N SER A 414 36.66 12.27 -2.06
CA SER A 414 36.46 13.17 -0.91
C SER A 414 35.57 14.37 -1.25
N TRP A 415 35.74 14.93 -2.46
CA TRP A 415 34.93 16.04 -2.94
C TRP A 415 33.49 15.60 -3.20
N LEU A 416 33.29 14.44 -3.83
CA LEU A 416 31.96 13.88 -4.08
C LEU A 416 31.23 13.61 -2.76
N LYS A 417 31.89 12.95 -1.79
CA LYS A 417 31.36 12.74 -0.43
C LYS A 417 30.89 14.05 0.21
N LYS A 418 31.66 15.13 0.06
CA LYS A 418 31.30 16.45 0.58
C LYS A 418 30.06 17.04 -0.10
N GLN A 419 29.85 16.78 -1.40
CA GLN A 419 28.64 17.24 -2.10
C GLN A 419 27.42 16.41 -1.68
N LEU A 420 27.55 15.08 -1.59
CA LEU A 420 26.47 14.19 -1.15
C LEU A 420 25.95 14.56 0.25
N ARG A 421 26.85 14.93 1.18
CA ARG A 421 26.50 15.43 2.52
C ARG A 421 25.68 16.71 2.55
N ARG A 422 25.73 17.52 1.49
CA ARG A 422 25.00 18.80 1.40
C ARG A 422 23.62 18.65 0.80
N CYS A 423 23.32 17.50 0.19
CA CYS A 423 22.02 17.22 -0.38
C CYS A 423 21.03 16.89 0.75
N SER A 424 19.89 17.59 0.75
CA SER A 424 18.78 17.40 1.68
C SER A 424 17.64 16.54 1.11
N SER A 425 17.77 16.11 -0.14
CA SER A 425 16.82 15.25 -0.85
C SER A 425 17.21 13.78 -0.71
N GLN A 426 16.28 12.87 -1.03
CA GLN A 426 16.62 11.46 -1.23
C GLN A 426 17.65 11.32 -2.35
N GLN A 427 18.62 10.41 -2.20
CA GLN A 427 19.75 10.29 -3.13
C GLN A 427 19.80 8.88 -3.72
N ILE A 428 19.70 8.77 -5.04
CA ILE A 428 19.96 7.54 -5.81
C ILE A 428 21.23 7.79 -6.62
N ILE A 429 22.34 7.18 -6.22
CA ILE A 429 23.67 7.41 -6.78
C ILE A 429 24.18 6.13 -7.41
N ILE A 430 24.55 6.18 -8.68
CA ILE A 430 25.02 5.04 -9.47
C ILE A 430 26.42 5.31 -9.98
N LEU A 431 27.35 4.41 -9.68
CA LEU A 431 28.72 4.41 -10.18
C LEU A 431 28.92 3.21 -11.11
N ASP A 432 28.98 3.48 -12.41
CA ASP A 432 29.25 2.47 -13.45
C ASP A 432 30.74 2.52 -13.82
N CYS A 433 31.50 1.54 -13.35
CA CYS A 433 32.96 1.51 -13.41
C CYS A 433 33.48 0.38 -14.33
N PRO A 434 33.44 0.51 -15.66
CA PRO A 434 34.06 -0.48 -16.54
C PRO A 434 35.58 -0.51 -16.34
N GLN A 435 36.13 -1.66 -15.98
CA GLN A 435 37.55 -1.88 -15.68
C GLN A 435 38.36 -2.22 -16.94
N GLU A 436 39.57 -1.68 -17.00
CA GLU A 436 40.68 -2.17 -17.84
C GLU A 436 41.77 -2.64 -16.86
N SER A 437 42.04 -3.95 -16.86
CA SER A 437 43.12 -4.67 -16.13
C SER A 437 43.58 -4.13 -14.75
N ALA A 438 43.38 -4.93 -13.69
CA ALA A 438 44.06 -4.89 -12.38
C ALA A 438 44.33 -3.49 -11.78
N THR A 439 43.27 -2.71 -11.54
CA THR A 439 43.33 -1.50 -10.72
C THR A 439 43.42 -1.85 -9.23
N CYS A 440 44.27 -1.15 -8.45
CA CYS A 440 44.47 -1.39 -7.02
C CYS A 440 43.27 -0.95 -6.14
N VAL A 441 42.41 -0.08 -6.68
CA VAL A 441 41.25 0.49 -5.96
C VAL A 441 39.99 -0.33 -6.22
N SER A 442 39.34 -0.79 -5.16
CA SER A 442 38.09 -1.52 -5.27
C SER A 442 36.89 -0.57 -5.39
N VAL A 443 35.91 -0.94 -6.21
CA VAL A 443 34.59 -0.28 -6.22
C VAL A 443 33.92 -0.38 -4.84
N ARG A 444 34.23 -1.43 -4.08
CA ARG A 444 33.79 -1.58 -2.69
C ARG A 444 34.22 -0.41 -1.81
N ASP A 445 35.49 -0.02 -1.89
CA ASP A 445 36.05 1.05 -1.06
C ASP A 445 35.43 2.41 -1.41
N TRP A 446 35.00 2.59 -2.66
CA TRP A 446 34.23 3.76 -3.07
C TRP A 446 32.85 3.78 -2.46
N VAL A 447 32.13 2.65 -2.48
CA VAL A 447 30.82 2.54 -1.85
C VAL A 447 30.94 2.81 -0.35
N GLU A 448 31.87 2.16 0.34
CA GLU A 448 32.11 2.31 1.79
C GLU A 448 32.46 3.75 2.20
N GLU A 449 33.31 4.43 1.43
CA GLU A 449 33.66 5.82 1.72
C GLU A 449 32.57 6.82 1.36
N LEU A 450 31.72 6.57 0.37
CA LEU A 450 30.63 7.47 0.02
C LEU A 450 29.39 7.31 0.91
N GLN A 451 29.37 6.31 1.80
CA GLN A 451 28.30 6.12 2.78
C GLN A 451 28.15 7.36 3.65
N LEU A 452 26.91 7.80 3.77
CA LEU A 452 26.51 8.85 4.70
C LEU A 452 25.92 8.26 5.99
N GLY A 453 25.74 9.11 6.99
CA GLY A 453 25.19 8.71 8.29
C GLY A 453 23.71 8.30 8.21
N LEU A 454 23.20 7.77 9.33
CA LEU A 454 21.82 7.26 9.44
C LEU A 454 20.74 8.33 9.20
N ASP A 455 21.09 9.61 9.24
CA ASP A 455 20.17 10.74 9.06
C ASP A 455 19.92 11.09 7.59
N THR A 456 20.49 10.33 6.64
CA THR A 456 20.38 10.58 5.20
C THR A 456 19.75 9.42 4.46
N GLU A 457 18.94 9.72 3.44
CA GLU A 457 18.34 8.72 2.56
C GLU A 457 19.20 8.51 1.33
N GLN A 458 19.93 7.40 1.32
CA GLN A 458 20.94 7.14 0.31
C GLN A 458 20.83 5.71 -0.22
N CYS A 459 20.55 5.61 -1.51
CA CYS A 459 20.78 4.44 -2.33
C CYS A 459 22.06 4.66 -3.14
N LEU A 460 23.07 3.84 -2.91
CA LEU A 460 24.32 3.78 -3.67
C LEU A 460 24.37 2.43 -4.37
N ILE A 461 24.51 2.43 -5.68
CA ILE A 461 24.73 1.22 -6.49
C ILE A 461 26.02 1.44 -7.27
N ALA A 462 26.96 0.52 -7.17
CA ALA A 462 28.21 0.62 -7.90
C ALA A 462 28.58 -0.73 -8.49
N ALA A 463 29.06 -0.75 -9.73
CA ALA A 463 29.48 -1.98 -10.38
C ALA A 463 30.84 -1.82 -11.05
N ALA A 464 31.69 -2.82 -10.89
CA ALA A 464 32.90 -2.99 -11.68
C ALA A 464 32.65 -4.05 -12.76
N ALA A 465 32.56 -3.63 -14.02
CA ALA A 465 32.38 -4.54 -15.16
C ALA A 465 33.73 -4.83 -15.83
N PRO A 466 34.07 -6.09 -16.14
CA PRO A 466 35.30 -6.41 -16.87
C PRO A 466 35.26 -5.86 -18.30
N SER A 467 36.42 -5.71 -18.95
CA SER A 467 36.49 -5.12 -20.29
C SER A 467 35.68 -5.89 -21.34
N SER A 468 35.49 -7.21 -21.16
CA SER A 468 34.65 -8.08 -21.99
C SER A 468 33.14 -7.77 -21.90
N GLU A 469 32.70 -7.14 -20.80
CA GLU A 469 31.29 -6.88 -20.48
C GLU A 469 31.05 -5.40 -20.13
N ASN A 470 31.83 -4.48 -20.70
CA ASN A 470 31.85 -3.06 -20.32
C ASN A 470 30.50 -2.32 -20.45
N GLN A 471 29.55 -2.84 -21.24
CA GLN A 471 28.19 -2.28 -21.40
C GLN A 471 27.11 -3.09 -20.68
N ARG A 472 27.45 -4.25 -20.12
CA ARG A 472 26.48 -5.18 -19.55
C ARG A 472 25.76 -4.56 -18.35
N PHE A 473 26.48 -3.91 -17.44
CA PHE A 473 25.86 -3.23 -16.29
C PHE A 473 24.91 -2.10 -16.72
N ALA A 474 25.35 -1.19 -17.59
CA ALA A 474 24.52 -0.12 -18.13
C ALA A 474 23.24 -0.65 -18.83
N SER A 475 23.36 -1.76 -19.56
CA SER A 475 22.22 -2.40 -20.23
C SER A 475 21.27 -3.05 -19.23
N SER A 476 21.80 -3.76 -18.23
CA SER A 476 20.99 -4.34 -17.15
C SER A 476 20.26 -3.30 -16.31
N LEU A 477 20.84 -2.10 -16.09
CA LEU A 477 20.12 -0.99 -15.47
C LEU A 477 18.89 -0.59 -16.29
N VAL A 478 19.06 -0.42 -17.60
CA VAL A 478 17.96 -0.09 -18.52
C VAL A 478 16.92 -1.22 -18.56
N ASP A 479 17.35 -2.47 -18.65
CA ASP A 479 16.46 -3.63 -18.74
C ASP A 479 15.65 -3.83 -17.46
N THR A 480 16.28 -3.76 -16.29
CA THR A 480 15.59 -3.90 -15.00
C THR A 480 14.64 -2.74 -14.73
N LEU A 481 15.02 -1.51 -15.08
CA LEU A 481 14.10 -0.36 -15.02
C LEU A 481 12.94 -0.51 -16.00
N SER A 482 13.20 -0.95 -17.23
CA SER A 482 12.15 -1.18 -18.25
C SER A 482 11.21 -2.31 -17.83
N LYS A 483 11.73 -3.40 -17.24
CA LYS A 483 10.93 -4.45 -16.61
C LYS A 483 10.13 -3.89 -15.44
N GLY A 484 10.72 -3.02 -14.62
CA GLY A 484 10.03 -2.27 -13.56
C GLY A 484 8.87 -1.42 -14.06
N VAL A 485 8.93 -0.91 -15.30
CA VAL A 485 7.83 -0.22 -16.00
C VAL A 485 6.81 -1.20 -16.59
N GLN A 486 7.27 -2.38 -17.04
CA GLN A 486 6.46 -3.38 -17.76
C GLN A 486 5.90 -4.51 -16.90
N PHE A 487 6.19 -4.59 -15.59
CA PHE A 487 5.60 -5.61 -14.74
C PHE A 487 4.07 -5.48 -14.76
N PRO A 488 3.32 -6.46 -15.31
CA PRO A 488 1.96 -6.64 -14.90
C PRO A 488 2.06 -7.06 -13.44
N SER A 489 1.69 -6.14 -12.56
CA SER A 489 1.46 -6.42 -11.16
C SER A 489 0.58 -7.67 -11.08
N LYS A 490 0.80 -8.53 -10.07
CA LYS A 490 -0.30 -9.35 -9.54
C LYS A 490 -1.57 -8.48 -9.53
N PRO A 491 -2.72 -8.92 -10.06
CA PRO A 491 -3.89 -8.05 -10.19
C PRO A 491 -4.51 -7.63 -8.85
N THR A 492 -3.90 -8.02 -7.72
CA THR A 492 -4.28 -7.58 -6.38
C THR A 492 -3.62 -6.27 -5.92
N ILE A 493 -2.58 -5.76 -6.60
CA ILE A 493 -1.96 -4.45 -6.27
C ILE A 493 -1.63 -3.71 -7.57
N GLN A 494 -2.56 -2.86 -8.00
CA GLN A 494 -2.45 -1.93 -9.12
C GLN A 494 -1.22 -1.00 -8.95
N GLN A 495 -0.30 -1.02 -9.95
CA GLN A 495 0.91 -0.20 -10.10
C GLN A 495 1.54 0.35 -8.80
N SER A 496 2.13 -0.53 -7.99
CA SER A 496 3.10 -0.12 -6.99
C SER A 496 4.36 0.40 -7.69
N GLY A 497 4.72 1.66 -7.45
CA GLY A 497 5.99 2.24 -7.91
C GLY A 497 7.21 1.36 -7.59
N LEU A 498 8.26 1.47 -8.40
CA LEU A 498 9.50 0.71 -8.23
C LEU A 498 10.35 1.30 -7.10
N THR A 499 10.54 0.54 -6.02
CA THR A 499 11.42 0.93 -4.91
C THR A 499 12.89 0.63 -5.24
N ALA A 500 13.82 1.40 -4.65
CA ALA A 500 15.26 1.15 -4.79
C ALA A 500 15.65 -0.23 -4.26
N ALA A 501 15.00 -0.70 -3.18
CA ALA A 501 15.19 -2.04 -2.64
C ALA A 501 14.78 -3.12 -3.65
N ALA A 502 13.57 -3.03 -4.22
CA ALA A 502 13.09 -3.96 -5.23
C ALA A 502 13.96 -3.94 -6.48
N TRP A 503 14.39 -2.75 -6.90
CA TRP A 503 15.28 -2.59 -8.04
C TRP A 503 16.67 -3.21 -7.82
N ILE A 504 17.26 -3.02 -6.63
CA ILE A 504 18.51 -3.69 -6.24
C ILE A 504 18.34 -5.21 -6.32
N THR A 505 17.26 -5.77 -5.79
CA THR A 505 17.00 -7.21 -5.88
C THR A 505 16.91 -7.69 -7.33
N GLN A 506 16.22 -6.94 -8.20
CA GLN A 506 16.15 -7.28 -9.63
C GLN A 506 17.52 -7.22 -10.31
N LEU A 507 18.33 -6.21 -10.01
CA LEU A 507 19.70 -6.09 -10.53
C LEU A 507 20.59 -7.25 -10.09
N GLN A 508 20.49 -7.67 -8.82
CA GLN A 508 21.23 -8.82 -8.31
C GLN A 508 20.85 -10.12 -9.05
N ILE A 509 19.57 -10.31 -9.35
CA ILE A 509 19.09 -11.48 -10.11
C ILE A 509 19.58 -11.41 -11.57
N GLU A 510 19.42 -10.27 -12.24
CA GLU A 510 19.81 -10.08 -13.65
C GLU A 510 21.32 -10.26 -13.88
N LEU A 511 22.12 -9.87 -12.89
CA LEU A 511 23.59 -9.96 -12.93
C LEU A 511 24.12 -11.24 -12.28
N SER A 512 23.23 -12.13 -11.82
CA SER A 512 23.64 -13.42 -11.24
C SER A 512 24.35 -14.28 -12.30
N GLY A 513 25.55 -14.77 -11.97
CA GLY A 513 26.38 -15.54 -12.90
C GLY A 513 27.21 -14.72 -13.90
N SER A 514 27.22 -13.39 -13.79
CA SER A 514 28.18 -12.53 -14.50
C SER A 514 29.44 -12.30 -13.66
N ASP A 515 30.55 -11.91 -14.32
CA ASP A 515 31.80 -11.53 -13.65
C ASP A 515 31.78 -10.08 -13.11
N ILE A 516 30.61 -9.43 -13.12
CA ILE A 516 30.43 -8.04 -12.68
C ILE A 516 30.44 -7.98 -11.15
N GLN A 517 31.33 -7.18 -10.60
CA GLN A 517 31.39 -6.92 -9.17
C GLN A 517 30.37 -5.85 -8.79
N LEU A 518 29.19 -6.28 -8.35
CA LEU A 518 28.11 -5.39 -7.90
C LEU A 518 28.20 -5.14 -6.39
N TYR A 519 28.26 -3.87 -6.01
CA TYR A 519 28.20 -3.40 -4.64
C TYR A 519 27.06 -2.40 -4.48
N PHE A 520 26.36 -2.47 -3.36
CA PHE A 520 25.29 -1.52 -3.08
C PHE A 520 25.23 -1.20 -1.60
N TRP A 521 24.65 -0.05 -1.33
CA TRP A 521 24.35 0.45 -0.01
C TRP A 521 22.99 1.10 -0.06
N LEU A 522 22.13 0.70 0.88
CA LEU A 522 20.82 1.28 1.03
C LEU A 522 20.66 1.62 2.50
N ILE A 523 20.61 2.92 2.78
CA ILE A 523 20.08 3.45 4.03
C ILE A 523 18.83 4.22 3.67
N GLY A 524 17.72 3.81 4.28
CA GLY A 524 16.49 4.58 4.31
C GLY A 524 15.88 4.42 5.68
N PHE A 525 16.35 5.22 6.64
CA PHE A 525 15.71 5.35 7.95
C PHE A 525 14.52 6.31 7.88
N GLN A 526 14.46 7.15 6.84
CA GLN A 526 13.45 8.19 6.62
C GLN A 526 12.45 7.90 5.47
N GLY A 527 12.33 6.65 5.01
CA GLY A 527 11.21 6.24 4.13
C GLY A 527 11.62 5.23 3.07
N VAL A 528 10.65 4.83 2.23
CA VAL A 528 10.91 4.01 1.04
C VAL A 528 11.51 4.90 -0.04
N ILE A 529 12.72 4.60 -0.52
CA ILE A 529 13.31 5.33 -1.64
C ILE A 529 12.67 4.79 -2.93
N GLU A 530 11.83 5.58 -3.59
CA GLU A 530 11.19 5.20 -4.85
C GLU A 530 12.02 5.66 -6.05
N VAL A 531 12.36 4.73 -6.94
CA VAL A 531 12.97 5.01 -8.24
C VAL A 531 11.90 5.48 -9.21
N PHE A 532 10.77 4.77 -9.26
CA PHE A 532 9.56 5.21 -9.96
C PHE A 532 8.44 5.35 -8.94
N PRO A 533 7.78 6.52 -8.86
CA PRO A 533 6.63 6.65 -7.97
C PRO A 533 5.46 5.80 -8.50
N GLY A 534 4.63 5.31 -7.60
CA GLY A 534 3.41 4.61 -8.00
C GLY A 534 2.45 5.58 -8.67
N LYS A 535 1.73 5.15 -9.72
CA LYS A 535 0.63 5.97 -10.24
C LYS A 535 -0.44 6.06 -9.16
N THR A 536 -0.70 7.27 -8.68
CA THR A 536 -1.90 7.57 -7.90
C THR A 536 -3.10 7.24 -8.78
N LEU A 537 -4.03 6.44 -8.25
CA LEU A 537 -5.18 5.86 -8.97
C LEU A 537 -6.15 6.86 -9.62
N PHE A 538 -5.85 8.16 -9.62
CA PHE A 538 -6.75 9.22 -10.10
C PHE A 538 -6.07 10.36 -10.89
N SER A 539 -4.82 10.19 -11.35
CA SER A 539 -4.32 11.02 -12.46
C SER A 539 -4.74 10.40 -13.80
N SER A 540 -5.84 10.90 -14.35
CA SER A 540 -6.21 10.60 -15.73
C SER A 540 -5.27 11.36 -16.65
N ASP A 541 -4.17 10.72 -17.05
CA ASP A 541 -3.56 11.05 -18.33
C ASP A 541 -4.57 10.67 -19.41
N THR A 542 -5.30 11.68 -19.87
CA THR A 542 -6.08 11.65 -21.09
C THR A 542 -5.14 11.38 -22.27
N SER A 543 -5.03 10.11 -22.65
CA SER A 543 -5.11 9.77 -24.06
C SER A 543 -6.46 9.08 -24.24
N GLU A 544 -7.41 9.85 -24.79
CA GLU A 544 -8.65 9.31 -25.30
C GLU A 544 -8.34 8.28 -26.38
N GLU A 545 -8.48 7.01 -26.04
CA GLU A 545 -9.12 6.08 -26.95
C GLU A 545 -10.37 5.55 -26.26
N LYS A 546 -11.53 5.95 -26.79
CA LYS A 546 -12.80 5.31 -26.51
C LYS A 546 -12.71 3.84 -26.91
N ALA A 547 -12.35 2.97 -25.97
CA ALA A 547 -12.76 1.58 -26.01
C ALA A 547 -14.01 1.47 -25.14
N GLU A 548 -15.14 1.14 -25.75
CA GLU A 548 -16.26 0.57 -25.00
C GLU A 548 -15.69 -0.59 -24.15
N ASP A 549 -16.03 -0.62 -22.85
CA ASP A 549 -15.69 -1.72 -21.94
C ASP A 549 -16.49 -2.96 -22.36
N ILE A 550 -16.05 -3.58 -23.46
CA ILE A 550 -16.55 -4.85 -23.97
C ILE A 550 -15.90 -5.92 -23.10
N ASP A 551 -16.69 -6.54 -22.23
CA ASP A 551 -16.25 -7.73 -21.51
C ASP A 551 -15.78 -8.79 -22.52
N ASP A 552 -14.57 -9.30 -22.34
CA ASP A 552 -14.06 -10.43 -23.12
C ASP A 552 -14.80 -11.71 -22.71
N LEU A 553 -15.92 -11.94 -23.38
CA LEU A 553 -16.75 -13.14 -23.24
C LEU A 553 -16.29 -14.25 -24.20
N SER A 554 -15.00 -14.29 -24.54
CA SER A 554 -14.47 -15.31 -25.45
C SER A 554 -14.69 -16.73 -24.91
N SER A 555 -15.07 -17.62 -25.81
CA SER A 555 -15.26 -19.02 -25.52
C SER A 555 -14.66 -19.85 -26.63
N SER A 556 -13.79 -20.80 -26.29
CA SER A 556 -13.26 -21.74 -27.29
C SER A 556 -14.25 -22.86 -27.61
N VAL A 557 -15.23 -23.08 -26.73
CA VAL A 557 -16.28 -24.09 -26.86
C VAL A 557 -17.64 -23.51 -27.28
N GLY A 558 -17.73 -22.20 -27.49
CA GLY A 558 -18.94 -21.52 -27.97
C GLY A 558 -20.03 -21.31 -26.91
N LEU A 559 -19.65 -21.21 -25.63
CA LEU A 559 -20.56 -20.93 -24.52
C LEU A 559 -20.79 -19.42 -24.34
N ASP A 560 -21.97 -19.09 -23.83
CA ASP A 560 -22.38 -17.72 -23.55
C ASP A 560 -22.15 -17.38 -22.07
N TYR A 561 -21.28 -16.40 -21.82
CA TYR A 561 -20.93 -15.91 -20.49
C TYR A 561 -21.70 -14.65 -20.05
N THR A 562 -22.61 -14.13 -20.89
CA THR A 562 -23.39 -12.92 -20.58
C THR A 562 -24.20 -13.05 -19.29
N HIS A 563 -24.79 -14.23 -19.04
CA HIS A 563 -25.57 -14.45 -17.83
C HIS A 563 -24.70 -14.39 -16.57
N LEU A 564 -23.52 -15.03 -16.59
CA LEU A 564 -22.55 -14.97 -15.49
C LEU A 564 -22.10 -13.53 -15.26
N ARG A 565 -21.73 -12.80 -16.32
CA ARG A 565 -21.37 -11.38 -16.26
C ARG A 565 -22.46 -10.56 -15.58
N ASP A 566 -23.72 -10.72 -15.99
CA ASP A 566 -24.83 -9.91 -15.48
C ASP A 566 -25.13 -10.21 -14.00
N LEU A 567 -25.02 -11.47 -13.58
CA LEU A 567 -25.16 -11.86 -12.17
C LEU A 567 -24.04 -11.27 -11.31
N LEU A 568 -22.80 -11.32 -11.79
CA LEU A 568 -21.64 -10.76 -11.09
C LEU A 568 -21.71 -9.23 -11.02
N LYS A 569 -22.12 -8.58 -12.11
CA LYS A 569 -22.35 -7.13 -12.16
C LYS A 569 -23.45 -6.67 -11.21
N ALA A 570 -24.45 -7.52 -10.98
CA ALA A 570 -25.52 -7.28 -10.01
C ALA A 570 -25.17 -7.72 -8.57
N GLU A 571 -23.92 -8.14 -8.32
CA GLU A 571 -23.43 -8.62 -7.03
C GLU A 571 -24.25 -9.81 -6.46
N ARG A 572 -24.89 -10.60 -7.32
CA ARG A 572 -25.68 -11.80 -6.96
C ARG A 572 -24.75 -13.01 -6.82
N TRP A 573 -23.84 -12.97 -5.85
CA TRP A 573 -22.69 -13.86 -5.72
C TRP A 573 -23.03 -15.36 -5.73
N LEU A 574 -24.02 -15.80 -4.94
CA LEU A 574 -24.40 -17.22 -4.87
C LEU A 574 -25.06 -17.73 -6.16
N GLU A 575 -25.73 -16.84 -6.90
CA GLU A 575 -26.33 -17.21 -8.19
C GLU A 575 -25.26 -17.26 -9.28
N ALA A 576 -24.34 -16.30 -9.28
CA ALA A 576 -23.15 -16.32 -10.14
C ALA A 576 -22.29 -17.58 -9.90
N ASP A 577 -22.19 -18.04 -8.66
CA ASP A 577 -21.44 -19.24 -8.30
C ASP A 577 -22.09 -20.54 -8.82
N ARG A 578 -23.43 -20.63 -8.76
CA ARG A 578 -24.18 -21.73 -9.38
C ARG A 578 -24.06 -21.71 -10.90
N GLU A 579 -24.12 -20.54 -11.51
CA GLU A 579 -23.91 -20.38 -12.95
C GLU A 579 -22.48 -20.78 -13.33
N THR A 580 -21.49 -20.39 -12.52
CA THR A 580 -20.09 -20.79 -12.70
C THR A 580 -19.93 -22.29 -12.67
N THR A 581 -20.55 -22.97 -11.71
CA THR A 581 -20.56 -24.44 -11.64
C THR A 581 -21.12 -25.06 -12.92
N THR A 582 -22.24 -24.53 -13.41
CA THR A 582 -22.90 -24.99 -14.64
C THR A 582 -22.00 -24.80 -15.87
N LEU A 583 -21.36 -23.64 -15.98
CA LEU A 583 -20.44 -23.31 -17.07
C LEU A 583 -19.19 -24.19 -17.04
N MET A 584 -18.60 -24.43 -15.86
CA MET A 584 -17.44 -25.31 -15.70
C MET A 584 -17.75 -26.74 -16.20
N LEU A 585 -18.93 -27.28 -15.90
CA LEU A 585 -19.34 -28.61 -16.40
C LEU A 585 -19.54 -28.60 -17.93
N LYS A 586 -20.18 -27.56 -18.48
CA LYS A 586 -20.41 -27.44 -19.93
C LYS A 586 -19.10 -27.34 -20.71
N VAL A 587 -18.12 -26.58 -20.23
CA VAL A 587 -16.78 -26.47 -20.88
C VAL A 587 -16.09 -27.83 -20.95
N ALA A 588 -16.24 -28.65 -19.92
CA ALA A 588 -15.69 -30.01 -19.87
C ALA A 588 -16.53 -31.06 -20.62
N GLY A 589 -17.65 -30.67 -21.26
CA GLY A 589 -18.55 -31.59 -21.95
C GLY A 589 -19.30 -32.55 -21.02
N LYS A 590 -19.51 -32.17 -19.76
CA LYS A 590 -20.18 -32.97 -18.72
C LYS A 590 -21.66 -32.55 -18.57
N ALA A 591 -22.49 -33.46 -18.05
CA ALA A 591 -23.89 -33.16 -17.75
C ALA A 591 -24.02 -32.27 -16.51
N GLU A 592 -25.13 -31.52 -16.39
CA GLU A 592 -25.38 -30.51 -15.33
C GLU A 592 -25.40 -31.06 -13.89
N LYS A 593 -25.42 -32.39 -13.71
CA LYS A 593 -25.37 -33.08 -12.41
C LYS A 593 -24.16 -34.01 -12.25
N ASP A 594 -23.18 -33.87 -13.11
CA ASP A 594 -21.94 -34.65 -13.09
C ASP A 594 -20.83 -33.86 -12.37
N TYR A 595 -19.65 -34.45 -12.24
CA TYR A 595 -18.48 -33.83 -11.61
C TYR A 595 -17.27 -33.82 -12.54
N LEU A 596 -16.37 -32.86 -12.32
CA LEU A 596 -15.08 -32.81 -13.01
C LEU A 596 -14.10 -33.81 -12.39
N ASP A 597 -13.52 -34.65 -13.24
CA ASP A 597 -12.38 -35.52 -12.90
C ASP A 597 -11.05 -34.83 -13.25
N LEU A 598 -9.93 -35.41 -12.82
CA LEU A 598 -8.59 -34.85 -13.06
C LEU A 598 -8.31 -34.62 -14.55
N ALA A 599 -8.68 -35.58 -15.40
CA ALA A 599 -8.47 -35.48 -16.85
C ALA A 599 -9.27 -34.32 -17.47
N SER A 600 -10.47 -34.07 -16.96
CA SER A 600 -11.31 -32.94 -17.38
C SER A 600 -10.69 -31.59 -16.98
N VAL A 601 -10.09 -31.51 -15.78
CA VAL A 601 -9.43 -30.29 -15.29
C VAL A 601 -8.12 -30.01 -16.03
N GLU A 602 -7.31 -31.03 -16.28
CA GLU A 602 -6.03 -30.90 -17.00
C GLU A 602 -6.21 -30.44 -18.46
N ASN A 603 -7.30 -30.86 -19.10
CA ASN A 603 -7.63 -30.50 -20.48
C ASN A 603 -8.58 -29.28 -20.59
N PHE A 604 -8.94 -28.66 -19.48
CA PHE A 604 -9.91 -27.57 -19.44
C PHE A 604 -9.44 -26.38 -20.30
N SER A 605 -10.33 -25.76 -21.07
CA SER A 605 -9.90 -24.68 -21.99
C SER A 605 -9.38 -23.45 -21.25
N CYS A 606 -8.23 -22.94 -21.68
CA CYS A 606 -7.63 -21.73 -21.13
C CYS A 606 -8.45 -20.47 -21.43
N SER A 607 -9.10 -20.39 -22.61
CA SER A 607 -9.94 -19.24 -22.96
C SER A 607 -11.14 -19.17 -22.04
N ASP A 608 -11.88 -20.27 -21.92
CA ASP A 608 -13.07 -20.35 -21.09
C ASP A 608 -12.77 -20.17 -19.59
N LEU A 609 -11.66 -20.75 -19.11
CA LEU A 609 -11.22 -20.55 -17.72
C LEU A 609 -10.77 -19.12 -17.45
N SER A 610 -10.13 -18.47 -18.43
CA SER A 610 -9.71 -17.07 -18.34
C SER A 610 -10.92 -16.14 -18.30
N THR A 611 -11.94 -16.39 -19.13
CA THR A 611 -13.19 -15.61 -19.14
C THR A 611 -13.94 -15.74 -17.82
N ILE A 612 -14.15 -16.96 -17.30
CA ILE A 612 -14.80 -17.16 -16.00
C ILE A 612 -14.02 -16.45 -14.89
N ASN A 613 -12.70 -16.66 -14.81
CA ASN A 613 -11.87 -16.01 -13.79
C ASN A 613 -11.88 -14.48 -13.92
N GLY A 614 -11.75 -13.96 -15.14
CA GLY A 614 -11.70 -12.54 -15.45
C GLY A 614 -12.99 -11.83 -15.02
N LEU A 615 -14.15 -12.43 -15.28
CA LEU A 615 -15.44 -11.92 -14.80
C LEU A 615 -15.50 -11.88 -13.26
N TRP A 616 -15.11 -12.97 -12.60
CA TRP A 616 -15.09 -13.02 -11.13
C TRP A 616 -14.17 -11.97 -10.53
N VAL A 617 -12.92 -11.87 -11.01
CA VAL A 617 -11.94 -10.91 -10.52
C VAL A 617 -12.39 -9.48 -10.79
N LYS A 618 -12.90 -9.18 -12.00
CA LYS A 618 -13.37 -7.84 -12.38
C LYS A 618 -14.51 -7.37 -11.48
N TYR A 619 -15.59 -8.15 -11.40
CA TYR A 619 -16.81 -7.72 -10.72
C TYR A 619 -16.72 -7.85 -9.19
N SER A 620 -15.91 -8.78 -8.66
CA SER A 620 -15.62 -8.85 -7.23
C SER A 620 -14.52 -7.90 -6.76
N ARG A 621 -13.95 -7.08 -7.66
CA ARG A 621 -12.83 -6.17 -7.39
C ARG A 621 -11.61 -6.89 -6.78
N GLY A 622 -11.30 -8.06 -7.32
CA GLY A 622 -10.16 -8.89 -6.91
C GLY A 622 -10.36 -9.70 -5.63
N ARG A 623 -11.56 -9.72 -5.04
CA ARG A 623 -11.84 -10.52 -3.83
C ARG A 623 -12.05 -12.00 -4.14
N PHE A 624 -12.68 -12.32 -5.26
CA PHE A 624 -13.11 -13.66 -5.66
C PHE A 624 -12.55 -14.01 -7.03
N GLY A 625 -12.40 -15.31 -7.30
CA GLY A 625 -11.81 -15.83 -8.53
C GLY A 625 -10.84 -16.96 -8.26
N PHE A 626 -10.66 -17.82 -9.26
CA PHE A 626 -9.76 -18.96 -9.13
C PHE A 626 -8.29 -18.54 -9.03
N ALA A 627 -7.91 -17.42 -9.64
CA ALA A 627 -6.57 -16.84 -9.49
C ALA A 627 -6.30 -16.35 -8.06
N VAL A 628 -7.31 -15.77 -7.40
CA VAL A 628 -7.24 -15.36 -5.98
C VAL A 628 -7.03 -16.58 -5.08
N GLN A 629 -7.82 -17.63 -5.30
CA GLN A 629 -7.69 -18.91 -4.60
C GLN A 629 -6.31 -19.54 -4.81
N LYS A 630 -5.80 -19.56 -6.05
CA LYS A 630 -4.45 -20.03 -6.34
C LYS A 630 -3.39 -19.26 -5.55
N GLY A 631 -3.49 -17.93 -5.45
CA GLY A 631 -2.57 -17.11 -4.67
C GLY A 631 -2.56 -17.46 -3.17
N ILE A 632 -3.73 -17.80 -2.61
CA ILE A 632 -3.84 -18.29 -1.24
C ILE A 632 -3.16 -19.66 -1.09
N TRP A 633 -3.37 -20.57 -2.03
CA TRP A 633 -2.71 -21.88 -2.05
C TRP A 633 -1.18 -21.77 -2.12
N GLU A 634 -0.65 -20.88 -2.97
CA GLU A 634 0.80 -20.64 -3.07
C GLU A 634 1.41 -20.15 -1.75
N SER A 635 0.64 -19.42 -0.93
CA SER A 635 1.11 -18.93 0.37
C SER A 635 1.24 -20.01 1.45
N ILE A 636 0.65 -21.20 1.25
CA ILE A 636 0.58 -22.27 2.26
C ILE A 636 1.23 -23.60 1.84
N ARG A 637 1.58 -23.75 0.55
CA ARG A 637 2.06 -25.04 0.03
C ARG A 637 3.40 -25.50 0.63
N ASP A 638 4.19 -24.57 1.18
CA ASP A 638 5.52 -24.85 1.76
C ASP A 638 5.53 -24.87 3.31
N THR A 639 4.36 -24.71 3.96
CA THR A 639 4.26 -24.56 5.42
C THR A 639 3.76 -25.82 6.18
N SER A 640 3.23 -26.82 5.48
CA SER A 640 2.60 -28.00 6.13
C SER A 640 3.58 -29.17 6.27
N GLY A 641 4.05 -29.45 7.49
CA GLY A 641 4.74 -30.70 7.81
C GLY A 641 3.71 -31.76 8.21
N GLY A 642 3.43 -32.71 7.31
CA GLY A 642 2.33 -33.67 7.50
C GLY A 642 2.42 -34.47 8.80
N ASP A 643 1.26 -34.75 9.42
CA ASP A 643 1.13 -35.58 10.62
C ASP A 643 1.81 -36.95 10.43
N PRO A 644 2.85 -37.28 11.22
CA PRO A 644 3.59 -38.53 11.08
C PRO A 644 2.73 -39.78 11.31
N VAL A 645 1.72 -39.69 12.18
CA VAL A 645 0.80 -40.79 12.49
C VAL A 645 -0.18 -40.99 11.33
N LEU A 646 -0.73 -39.89 10.80
CA LEU A 646 -1.62 -39.96 9.64
C LEU A 646 -0.85 -40.44 8.39
N GLY A 647 0.40 -40.01 8.21
CA GLY A 647 1.30 -40.43 7.14
C GLY A 647 1.54 -41.94 7.12
N LEU A 648 1.63 -42.60 8.29
CA LEU A 648 1.71 -44.06 8.41
C LEU A 648 0.42 -44.77 7.97
N MET A 649 -0.74 -44.12 8.08
CA MET A 649 -2.04 -44.72 7.78
C MET A 649 -2.47 -44.54 6.32
N ILE A 650 -2.21 -43.37 5.73
CA ILE A 650 -2.74 -42.99 4.41
C ILE A 650 -1.64 -42.59 3.40
N GLY A 651 -0.38 -42.59 3.82
CA GLY A 651 0.76 -42.09 3.05
C GLY A 651 1.04 -40.61 3.29
N ASN A 652 2.32 -40.23 3.40
CA ASN A 652 2.75 -38.86 3.70
C ASN A 652 2.15 -37.82 2.74
N ASP A 653 2.10 -38.11 1.45
CA ASP A 653 1.55 -37.18 0.45
C ASP A 653 0.06 -36.89 0.68
N ASN A 654 -0.71 -37.90 1.12
CA ASN A 654 -2.13 -37.73 1.43
C ASN A 654 -2.34 -37.01 2.77
N ALA A 655 -1.47 -37.24 3.75
CA ALA A 655 -1.50 -36.51 5.01
C ALA A 655 -1.23 -35.02 4.78
N ILE A 656 -0.17 -34.68 4.05
CA ILE A 656 0.16 -33.30 3.66
C ILE A 656 -0.99 -32.66 2.88
N ALA A 657 -1.50 -33.35 1.85
CA ALA A 657 -2.60 -32.83 1.03
C ALA A 657 -3.86 -32.55 1.87
N SER A 658 -4.20 -33.43 2.81
CA SER A 658 -5.34 -33.24 3.70
C SER A 658 -5.17 -32.03 4.62
N GLU A 659 -3.97 -31.80 5.16
CA GLU A 659 -3.69 -30.65 6.02
C GLU A 659 -3.69 -29.33 5.25
N THR A 660 -3.03 -29.28 4.09
CA THR A 660 -3.03 -28.09 3.24
C THR A 660 -4.46 -27.73 2.80
N CYS A 661 -5.30 -28.73 2.53
CA CYS A 661 -6.72 -28.50 2.25
C CYS A 661 -7.48 -27.85 3.42
N ILE A 662 -7.17 -28.23 4.66
CA ILE A 662 -7.80 -27.68 5.86
C ILE A 662 -7.36 -26.23 6.08
N ASP A 663 -6.06 -25.93 5.98
CA ASP A 663 -5.55 -24.56 6.10
C ASP A 663 -6.14 -23.66 5.00
N PHE A 664 -6.15 -24.15 3.76
CA PHE A 664 -6.80 -23.46 2.65
C PHE A 664 -8.26 -23.14 2.96
N ALA A 665 -9.05 -24.13 3.37
CA ALA A 665 -10.47 -23.99 3.68
C ALA A 665 -10.73 -22.99 4.82
N ASN A 666 -9.84 -22.88 5.80
CA ASN A 666 -9.94 -21.87 6.86
C ASN A 666 -9.72 -20.46 6.29
N ARG A 667 -8.72 -20.28 5.40
CA ARG A 667 -8.38 -18.98 4.83
C ARG A 667 -9.42 -18.43 3.87
N VAL A 668 -10.04 -19.30 3.06
CA VAL A 668 -11.12 -18.91 2.14
C VAL A 668 -12.50 -18.91 2.80
N GLY A 669 -12.61 -19.23 4.09
CA GLY A 669 -13.87 -19.17 4.82
C GLY A 669 -14.84 -20.32 4.54
N TRP A 670 -14.36 -21.48 4.07
CA TRP A 670 -15.18 -22.69 3.90
C TRP A 670 -15.23 -23.54 5.18
N ARG A 671 -14.33 -23.27 6.12
CA ARG A 671 -14.25 -23.93 7.41
C ARG A 671 -14.06 -22.89 8.51
N LEU A 672 -14.73 -23.10 9.65
CA LEU A 672 -14.56 -22.32 10.86
C LEU A 672 -14.29 -23.28 12.02
N LYS A 673 -13.11 -23.16 12.65
CA LYS A 673 -12.62 -24.08 13.68
C LYS A 673 -12.59 -25.53 13.14
N ASP A 674 -13.40 -26.42 13.73
CA ASP A 674 -13.45 -27.84 13.39
C ASP A 674 -14.63 -28.24 12.50
N SER A 675 -15.37 -27.25 11.97
CA SER A 675 -16.60 -27.47 11.23
C SER A 675 -16.57 -26.79 9.87
N TRP A 676 -16.95 -27.56 8.84
CA TRP A 676 -17.20 -27.03 7.51
C TRP A 676 -18.50 -26.25 7.50
N ILE A 677 -18.50 -25.11 6.83
CA ILE A 677 -19.68 -24.26 6.71
C ILE A 677 -20.54 -24.81 5.56
N ASP A 678 -21.84 -24.93 5.80
CA ASP A 678 -22.79 -25.31 4.75
C ASP A 678 -22.81 -24.21 3.67
N TYR A 679 -22.87 -24.58 2.40
CA TYR A 679 -22.90 -23.64 1.28
C TYR A 679 -24.01 -22.57 1.45
N SER A 680 -25.17 -22.96 1.97
CA SER A 680 -26.29 -22.05 2.23
C SER A 680 -26.03 -21.03 3.33
N GLN A 681 -24.99 -21.23 4.14
CA GLN A 681 -24.59 -20.39 5.28
C GLN A 681 -23.33 -19.55 4.98
N LEU A 682 -22.80 -19.60 3.76
CA LEU A 682 -21.66 -18.78 3.35
C LEU A 682 -22.03 -17.30 3.43
N ASN A 683 -21.26 -16.54 4.21
CA ASN A 683 -21.37 -15.08 4.26
C ASN A 683 -20.77 -14.49 2.98
N VAL A 684 -21.59 -13.86 2.13
CA VAL A 684 -21.18 -13.25 0.86
C VAL A 684 -21.24 -11.72 0.89
N ASN A 685 -21.32 -11.13 2.09
CA ASN A 685 -21.31 -9.67 2.28
C ASN A 685 -19.87 -9.12 2.25
N ASP A 686 -19.68 -7.82 2.50
CA ASP A 686 -18.36 -7.17 2.40
C ASP A 686 -17.25 -7.69 3.32
N ASN A 687 -17.61 -8.51 4.31
CA ASN A 687 -16.67 -9.17 5.22
C ASN A 687 -16.33 -10.62 4.82
N ALA A 688 -16.76 -11.07 3.63
CA ALA A 688 -16.43 -12.38 3.09
C ALA A 688 -14.89 -12.54 2.92
N PRO A 689 -14.27 -13.63 3.39
CA PRO A 689 -12.86 -13.90 3.16
C PRO A 689 -12.48 -13.92 1.67
N ASN A 690 -11.26 -13.47 1.36
CA ASN A 690 -10.75 -13.51 -0.02
C ASN A 690 -10.69 -14.96 -0.53
N GLY A 691 -11.05 -15.15 -1.79
CA GLY A 691 -11.09 -16.47 -2.43
C GLY A 691 -12.25 -17.38 -2.00
N GLN A 692 -13.22 -16.88 -1.21
CA GLN A 692 -14.38 -17.69 -0.80
C GLN A 692 -15.22 -18.19 -1.99
N LEU A 693 -15.25 -17.45 -3.08
CA LEU A 693 -15.92 -17.82 -4.34
C LEU A 693 -14.92 -17.74 -5.52
N PRO A 694 -15.11 -18.55 -6.58
CA PRO A 694 -16.16 -19.56 -6.73
C PRO A 694 -15.98 -20.77 -5.81
N TYR A 695 -17.08 -21.30 -5.26
CA TYR A 695 -17.08 -22.55 -4.52
C TYR A 695 -16.98 -23.71 -5.51
N PHE A 696 -16.21 -24.75 -5.17
CA PHE A 696 -15.97 -25.89 -6.07
C PHE A 696 -17.14 -26.89 -6.11
N GLY A 697 -18.35 -26.40 -6.42
CA GLY A 697 -19.57 -27.20 -6.56
C GLY A 697 -19.56 -28.18 -7.74
N PHE A 698 -18.55 -28.10 -8.61
CA PHE A 698 -18.30 -28.99 -9.75
C PHE A 698 -17.37 -30.17 -9.41
N PHE A 699 -16.89 -30.30 -8.17
CA PHE A 699 -16.24 -31.49 -7.67
C PHE A 699 -17.19 -32.32 -6.80
N GLU A 700 -17.00 -33.64 -6.78
CA GLU A 700 -17.84 -34.54 -5.97
C GLU A 700 -17.78 -34.17 -4.49
N GLN A 701 -18.94 -34.09 -3.85
CA GLN A 701 -19.02 -33.82 -2.41
C GLN A 701 -18.44 -34.99 -1.63
N VAL A 702 -17.51 -34.69 -0.71
CA VAL A 702 -16.91 -35.70 0.15
C VAL A 702 -17.83 -36.00 1.34
N TRP A 703 -18.29 -37.25 1.45
CA TRP A 703 -19.00 -37.73 2.65
C TRP A 703 -18.06 -37.74 3.86
N ARG A 704 -18.49 -37.14 4.98
CA ARG A 704 -17.69 -37.03 6.21
C ARG A 704 -18.46 -37.58 7.40
N ILE A 705 -17.96 -38.65 8.00
CA ILE A 705 -18.54 -39.26 9.22
C ILE A 705 -17.56 -39.02 10.37
N LYS A 706 -18.09 -38.52 11.49
CA LYS A 706 -17.35 -38.35 12.74
C LYS A 706 -17.74 -39.50 13.67
N VAL A 707 -16.82 -40.41 13.97
CA VAL A 707 -17.04 -41.50 14.94
C VAL A 707 -16.17 -41.24 16.16
N LEU A 708 -16.80 -41.07 17.33
CA LEU A 708 -16.11 -40.95 18.63
C LEU A 708 -14.97 -39.90 18.69
N GLY A 709 -15.12 -38.78 17.97
CA GLY A 709 -14.17 -37.67 18.05
C GLY A 709 -12.84 -37.89 17.30
N VAL A 710 -12.67 -39.03 16.62
CA VAL A 710 -11.53 -39.31 15.74
C VAL A 710 -12.02 -39.24 14.29
N TRP A 711 -11.28 -38.53 13.45
CA TRP A 711 -11.55 -38.55 12.00
C TRP A 711 -11.26 -39.95 11.50
N GLU A 712 -12.24 -40.63 10.90
CA GLU A 712 -11.95 -41.86 10.19
C GLU A 712 -10.92 -41.56 9.09
N TRP A 713 -9.87 -42.35 9.02
CA TRP A 713 -8.81 -42.23 8.01
C TRP A 713 -9.35 -42.17 6.57
N HIS A 714 -10.52 -42.78 6.31
CA HIS A 714 -11.28 -42.63 5.06
C HIS A 714 -11.66 -41.17 4.72
N SER A 715 -12.00 -40.35 5.72
CA SER A 715 -12.31 -38.92 5.53
C SER A 715 -11.09 -38.10 5.14
N ALA A 716 -9.89 -38.49 5.61
CA ALA A 716 -8.63 -37.84 5.24
C ALA A 716 -8.22 -38.22 3.80
N ILE A 717 -8.40 -39.49 3.40
CA ILE A 717 -8.17 -39.94 2.02
C ILE A 717 -9.09 -39.20 1.04
N ALA A 718 -10.37 -39.07 1.37
CA ALA A 718 -11.32 -38.39 0.51
C ALA A 718 -11.04 -36.87 0.44
N THR A 719 -10.63 -36.25 1.55
CA THR A 719 -10.19 -34.83 1.57
C THR A 719 -8.92 -34.63 0.73
N ALA A 720 -7.93 -35.51 0.85
CA ALA A 720 -6.72 -35.48 0.03
C ALA A 720 -7.03 -35.68 -1.46
N SER A 721 -7.95 -36.58 -1.80
CA SER A 721 -8.36 -36.84 -3.19
C SER A 721 -9.08 -35.64 -3.80
N TRP A 722 -10.00 -35.03 -3.05
CA TRP A 722 -10.66 -33.79 -3.44
C TRP A 722 -9.67 -32.62 -3.60
N TRP A 723 -8.69 -32.53 -2.70
CA TRP A 723 -7.66 -31.51 -2.77
C TRP A 723 -6.78 -31.63 -4.01
N ARG A 724 -6.51 -32.85 -4.50
CA ARG A 724 -5.77 -33.06 -5.76
C ARG A 724 -6.48 -32.44 -6.96
N LEU A 725 -7.81 -32.47 -7.01
CA LEU A 725 -8.59 -31.79 -8.07
C LEU A 725 -8.42 -30.27 -7.99
N CYS A 726 -8.40 -29.71 -6.78
CA CYS A 726 -8.17 -28.28 -6.56
C CYS A 726 -6.76 -27.87 -7.03
N VAL A 727 -5.74 -28.64 -6.66
CA VAL A 727 -4.35 -28.42 -7.08
C VAL A 727 -4.19 -28.55 -8.60
N ALA A 728 -4.90 -29.50 -9.22
CA ALA A 728 -4.93 -29.64 -10.68
C ALA A 728 -5.54 -28.38 -11.34
N LEU A 729 -6.60 -27.82 -10.77
CA LEU A 729 -7.21 -26.58 -11.26
C LEU A 729 -6.25 -25.39 -11.11
N PHE A 730 -5.58 -25.26 -9.96
CA PHE A 730 -4.57 -24.22 -9.74
C PHE A 730 -3.37 -24.35 -10.69
N SER A 731 -2.95 -25.58 -10.95
CA SER A 731 -1.89 -25.87 -11.93
C SER A 731 -2.34 -25.55 -13.35
N ARG A 732 -3.62 -25.81 -13.69
CA ARG A 732 -4.19 -25.44 -14.97
C ARG A 732 -4.21 -23.93 -15.16
N ILE A 733 -4.64 -23.17 -14.16
CA ILE A 733 -4.62 -21.70 -14.13
C ILE A 733 -3.20 -21.18 -14.38
N GLN A 734 -2.20 -21.78 -13.73
CA GLN A 734 -0.80 -21.46 -13.96
C GLN A 734 -0.36 -21.75 -15.40
N SER A 735 -0.70 -22.92 -15.95
CA SER A 735 -0.35 -23.29 -17.33
C SER A 735 -1.01 -22.40 -18.37
N CYS A 736 -2.22 -21.90 -18.07
CA CYS A 736 -2.97 -20.98 -18.91
C CYS A 736 -2.54 -19.51 -18.72
N GLN A 737 -1.55 -19.24 -17.87
CA GLN A 737 -1.06 -17.88 -17.55
C GLN A 737 -2.18 -16.92 -17.09
N ILE A 738 -3.20 -17.47 -16.41
CA ILE A 738 -4.32 -16.71 -15.87
C ILE A 738 -3.84 -16.10 -14.54
N ASN A 739 -3.78 -14.77 -14.49
CA ASN A 739 -3.27 -13.98 -13.35
C ASN A 739 -4.38 -13.39 -12.50
#